data_AF-A0A0M9XBC6-F1
#
_entry.id   AF-A0A0M9XBC6-F1
#
_cell.length_a   1.000
_cell.length_b   1.000
_cell.length_c   1.000
_cell.angle_alpha   90.00
_cell.angle_beta   90.00
_cell.angle_gamma   90.00
#
_symmetry.space_group_name_H-M   'P 1'
#
loop_
_entity.id
_entity.type
_entity.pdbx_description
1 polymer ?
#
loop_
_entity_poly.entity_id
_entity_poly.type
_entity_poly.pdbx_seq_one_letter_code
_entity_poly.pdbx_strand_id
1 'polypeptide(L)'
;MTHTDTLTPYTSRLQQGLRATDAAVSPVALRQMATGETEETARAELADFEHLIPTPTPEQARGEARIFHALITAYGRHRPTLTGGPFGIRSLTPRPDELVVRIAPAQLERWIDALGHRPGGTGVAGLRWAGLREGIALTLPGMRMLLAGISETDWRAALGRRSADQSSLMPHWIPQFRREPEYAAAQDAELAGLADHLCATLRRIRLLDTLTRISGHVHLFTTRHHGGLHLIEACEATPTVLPLWTSRSVPLALWPAGPIPASGPADPRTAVLDLLTEIEPDRAPSGTVDHPAARALCHIAGLSADPVLVQAAEHALDVATRVLADPAHASVYAAGGWAGSCRTYPEGTVHGSDPCLPPGAEAVTDLPEEALQRLGRHFSSQPSDTSRTDLASAGQEELVHLLDWALAIATRPANRLNWTRDRTDGTLQHTQPLPDRDGILTLTATTTGVYRVSLDALGLSDLAEEDDTVEWEREAAPSQSVAVLLAEHAAIEAAVCLPFQREHRKQRLLLPEAVPTEPTIRSVIAGADYVLGFFTFASVLGRLHERVGSAQGAADGHWRADTPLDGPATLTALISDWCALPSPHYGEAANTATVDSPDYLRHLAAHRAALDPFVTRYLAAADSLADARTFEERHLAGFAALRTTDLSALARTEVRPTGERLLRLVRSMPQDPAQLTAWYEHHLDQA
;
A
#
# COMPACT_ATOMS: atom_id res chain seq x y z
N MET A 1 32.42 -22.15 11.37
CA MET A 1 31.86 -22.44 10.03
C MET A 1 30.38 -22.10 10.12
N THR A 2 30.07 -20.83 9.88
CA THR A 2 28.73 -20.26 9.99
C THR A 2 28.14 -20.24 8.59
N HIS A 3 27.13 -21.09 8.36
CA HIS A 3 26.24 -21.00 7.22
C HIS A 3 25.69 -19.57 7.18
N THR A 4 26.08 -18.82 6.15
CA THR A 4 25.51 -17.52 5.85
C THR A 4 24.40 -17.86 4.88
N ASP A 5 23.16 -17.88 5.36
CA ASP A 5 21.99 -17.96 4.50
C ASP A 5 21.92 -16.64 3.73
N THR A 6 22.68 -16.56 2.64
CA THR A 6 22.34 -15.72 1.47
C THR A 6 20.88 -15.96 1.15
N LEU A 7 20.15 -14.91 0.73
CA LEU A 7 18.81 -15.03 0.14
C LEU A 7 18.65 -16.38 -0.55
N THR A 8 17.62 -17.12 -0.14
CA THR A 8 17.17 -18.34 -0.80
C THR A 8 17.23 -18.11 -2.31
N PRO A 9 17.74 -19.08 -3.11
CA PRO A 9 17.83 -18.92 -4.55
C PRO A 9 16.48 -18.45 -5.09
N TYR A 10 16.51 -17.34 -5.82
CA TYR A 10 15.37 -16.68 -6.45
C TYR A 10 14.46 -17.76 -7.08
N THR A 11 13.22 -17.85 -6.59
CA THR A 11 12.22 -18.78 -7.12
C THR A 11 11.75 -18.30 -8.49
N SER A 12 11.42 -19.26 -9.37
CA SER A 12 11.26 -19.05 -10.82
C SER A 12 10.18 -18.01 -11.18
N ARG A 13 10.56 -16.89 -11.84
CA ARG A 13 9.65 -15.82 -12.30
C ARG A 13 8.63 -16.27 -13.36
N LEU A 14 8.91 -17.33 -14.11
CA LEU A 14 8.17 -17.63 -15.35
C LEU A 14 7.08 -18.69 -15.22
N GLN A 15 7.08 -19.52 -14.17
CA GLN A 15 6.09 -20.60 -14.07
C GLN A 15 4.65 -20.11 -13.83
N GLN A 16 4.47 -18.89 -13.31
CA GLN A 16 3.15 -18.29 -13.06
C GLN A 16 2.82 -17.12 -14.01
N GLY A 17 3.78 -16.24 -14.31
CA GLY A 17 3.53 -15.00 -15.06
C GLY A 17 3.19 -15.19 -16.55
N LEU A 18 3.86 -16.11 -17.25
CA LEU A 18 3.62 -16.33 -18.69
C LEU A 18 2.43 -17.25 -19.00
N ARG A 19 1.97 -18.06 -18.03
CA ARG A 19 0.79 -18.92 -18.24
C ARG A 19 -0.54 -18.19 -18.09
N ALA A 20 -0.55 -17.02 -17.44
CA ALA A 20 -1.76 -16.20 -17.28
C ALA A 20 -2.07 -15.30 -18.49
N THR A 21 -1.11 -15.06 -19.38
CA THR A 21 -1.26 -14.19 -20.57
C THR A 21 -1.97 -14.84 -21.76
N ASP A 22 -2.29 -16.14 -21.71
CA ASP A 22 -2.96 -16.84 -22.83
C ASP A 22 -4.46 -16.53 -22.97
N ALA A 23 -5.02 -15.67 -22.11
CA ALA A 23 -6.27 -14.96 -22.39
C ALA A 23 -5.98 -13.45 -22.41
N ALA A 24 -5.62 -12.93 -23.58
CA ALA A 24 -5.45 -11.50 -23.78
C ALA A 24 -6.73 -10.76 -23.33
N VAL A 25 -6.68 -10.15 -22.15
CA VAL A 25 -7.80 -9.38 -21.60
C VAL A 25 -8.10 -8.27 -22.59
N SER A 26 -9.37 -8.19 -23.04
CA SER A 26 -9.73 -7.22 -24.07
C SER A 26 -9.39 -5.78 -23.62
N PRO A 27 -9.00 -4.88 -24.56
CA PRO A 27 -8.79 -3.45 -24.27
C PRO A 27 -9.93 -2.80 -23.48
N VAL A 28 -11.17 -3.16 -23.82
CA VAL A 28 -12.38 -2.68 -23.14
C VAL A 28 -12.35 -3.09 -21.65
N ALA A 29 -12.10 -4.36 -21.36
CA ALA A 29 -12.06 -4.87 -19.99
C ALA A 29 -10.93 -4.25 -19.16
N LEU A 30 -9.74 -4.05 -19.75
CA LEU A 30 -8.63 -3.35 -19.09
C LEU A 30 -9.00 -1.91 -18.74
N ARG A 31 -9.60 -1.17 -19.69
CA ARG A 31 -10.07 0.19 -19.44
C ARG A 31 -11.10 0.22 -18.31
N GLN A 32 -12.12 -0.65 -18.35
CA GLN A 32 -13.13 -0.74 -17.30
C GLN A 32 -12.54 -1.05 -15.92
N MET A 33 -11.49 -1.89 -15.86
CA MET A 33 -10.80 -2.21 -14.61
C MET A 33 -10.14 -0.97 -14.00
N ALA A 34 -9.58 -0.08 -14.81
CA ALA A 34 -8.94 1.15 -14.34
C ALA A 34 -9.93 2.29 -14.02
N THR A 35 -11.00 2.41 -14.80
CA THR A 35 -11.89 3.59 -14.79
C THR A 35 -13.28 3.36 -14.22
N GLY A 36 -13.76 2.11 -14.23
CA GLY A 36 -15.09 1.75 -13.74
C GLY A 36 -16.20 2.10 -14.74
N GLU A 37 -15.85 2.39 -15.98
CA GLU A 37 -16.78 2.64 -17.05
C GLU A 37 -17.70 1.44 -17.33
N THR A 38 -18.87 1.75 -17.90
CA THR A 38 -19.68 0.71 -18.53
C THR A 38 -18.98 0.20 -19.79
N GLU A 39 -19.32 -1.02 -20.21
CA GLU A 39 -18.74 -1.62 -21.41
C GLU A 39 -19.02 -0.78 -22.66
N GLU A 40 -20.23 -0.22 -22.74
CA GLU A 40 -20.65 0.68 -23.83
C GLU A 40 -19.78 1.95 -23.87
N THR A 41 -19.60 2.61 -22.72
CA THR A 41 -18.76 3.81 -22.62
C THR A 41 -17.30 3.51 -22.96
N ALA A 42 -16.73 2.45 -22.37
CA ALA A 42 -15.34 2.08 -22.63
C ALA A 42 -15.11 1.73 -24.10
N ARG A 43 -16.04 1.02 -24.75
CA ARG A 43 -15.98 0.72 -26.18
C ARG A 43 -16.06 1.97 -27.05
N ALA A 44 -16.94 2.91 -26.71
CA ALA A 44 -17.09 4.16 -27.46
C ALA A 44 -15.81 4.99 -27.38
N GLU A 45 -15.25 5.19 -26.18
CA GLU A 45 -14.04 5.99 -26.00
C GLU A 45 -12.81 5.32 -26.65
N LEU A 46 -12.72 3.99 -26.66
CA LEU A 46 -11.63 3.28 -27.35
C LEU A 46 -11.69 3.37 -28.88
N ALA A 47 -12.84 3.73 -29.47
CA ALA A 47 -12.91 3.96 -30.91
C ALA A 47 -12.20 5.28 -31.30
N ASP A 48 -12.11 6.23 -30.37
CA ASP A 48 -11.63 7.59 -30.59
C ASP A 48 -10.19 7.81 -30.11
N PHE A 49 -9.62 6.88 -29.35
CA PHE A 49 -8.28 7.02 -28.73
C PHE A 49 -7.36 5.82 -28.97
N GLU A 50 -6.10 6.12 -29.28
CA GLU A 50 -5.03 5.12 -29.49
C GLU A 50 -4.58 4.44 -28.18
N HIS A 51 -4.70 5.13 -27.05
CA HIS A 51 -4.30 4.62 -25.72
C HIS A 51 -5.50 4.24 -24.86
N LEU A 52 -5.38 3.16 -24.08
CA LEU A 52 -6.43 2.70 -23.16
C LEU A 52 -6.93 3.81 -22.23
N ILE A 53 -6.00 4.58 -21.68
CA ILE A 53 -6.26 5.75 -20.83
C ILE A 53 -5.48 6.93 -21.41
N PRO A 54 -6.14 7.93 -22.00
CA PRO A 54 -5.46 9.06 -22.64
C PRO A 54 -4.57 9.84 -21.68
N THR A 55 -3.44 10.34 -22.19
CA THR A 55 -2.55 11.25 -21.46
C THR A 55 -3.19 12.65 -21.39
N PRO A 56 -3.27 13.27 -20.20
CA PRO A 56 -3.79 14.64 -20.05
C PRO A 56 -2.89 15.69 -20.72
N THR A 57 -3.44 16.85 -21.07
CA THR A 57 -2.62 18.06 -21.27
C THR A 57 -1.95 18.47 -19.95
N PRO A 58 -0.82 19.20 -19.96
CA PRO A 58 -0.14 19.61 -18.73
C PRO A 58 -1.03 20.41 -17.77
N GLU A 59 -1.88 21.30 -18.30
CA GLU A 59 -2.83 22.07 -17.51
C GLU A 59 -3.93 21.19 -16.90
N GLN A 60 -4.45 20.23 -17.67
CA GLN A 60 -5.43 19.25 -17.20
C GLN A 60 -4.82 18.39 -16.07
N ALA A 61 -3.58 17.91 -16.24
CA ALA A 61 -2.87 17.10 -15.24
C ALA A 61 -2.69 17.83 -13.91
N ARG A 62 -2.24 19.09 -13.94
CA ARG A 62 -2.10 19.92 -12.73
C ARG A 62 -3.43 20.14 -12.03
N GLY A 63 -4.49 20.46 -12.79
CA GLY A 63 -5.81 20.67 -12.22
C GLY A 63 -6.41 19.41 -11.59
N GLU A 64 -6.28 18.26 -12.26
CA GLU A 64 -6.68 16.95 -11.74
C GLU A 64 -5.89 16.59 -10.47
N ALA A 65 -4.59 16.82 -10.45
CA ALA A 65 -3.75 16.58 -9.29
C ALA A 65 -4.18 17.40 -8.06
N ARG A 66 -4.50 18.69 -8.24
CA ARG A 66 -5.01 19.54 -7.14
C ARG A 66 -6.34 19.05 -6.59
N ILE A 67 -7.27 18.66 -7.46
CA ILE A 67 -8.54 18.07 -7.04
C ILE A 67 -8.29 16.78 -6.28
N PHE A 68 -7.45 15.89 -6.82
CA PHE A 68 -7.20 14.60 -6.19
C PHE A 68 -6.48 14.73 -4.86
N HIS A 69 -5.50 15.63 -4.75
CA HIS A 69 -4.83 15.94 -3.49
C HIS A 69 -5.85 16.45 -2.45
N ALA A 70 -6.75 17.37 -2.83
CA ALA A 70 -7.80 17.85 -1.93
C ALA A 70 -8.75 16.73 -1.47
N LEU A 71 -9.09 15.79 -2.35
CA LEU A 71 -9.86 14.60 -2.00
C LEU A 71 -9.10 13.68 -1.05
N ILE A 72 -7.82 13.42 -1.30
CA ILE A 72 -6.94 12.63 -0.43
C ILE A 72 -6.95 13.23 0.98
N THR A 73 -6.70 14.53 1.12
CA THR A 73 -6.65 15.18 2.44
C THR A 73 -8.01 15.18 3.14
N ALA A 74 -9.11 15.43 2.41
CA ALA A 74 -10.45 15.50 2.99
C ALA A 74 -11.04 14.13 3.36
N TYR A 75 -10.68 13.09 2.61
CA TYR A 75 -11.14 11.73 2.89
C TYR A 75 -10.27 11.02 3.92
N GLY A 76 -8.95 11.27 3.92
CA GLY A 76 -7.98 10.54 4.71
C GLY A 76 -8.10 9.03 4.45
N ARG A 77 -8.13 8.25 5.54
CA ARG A 77 -8.50 6.84 5.49
C ARG A 77 -9.94 6.71 5.00
N HIS A 78 -10.14 6.00 3.88
CA HIS A 78 -11.45 5.85 3.28
C HIS A 78 -11.79 4.40 2.97
N ARG A 79 -13.11 4.13 2.90
CA ARG A 79 -13.67 2.80 2.63
C ARG A 79 -14.54 2.86 1.38
N PRO A 80 -14.02 2.45 0.22
CA PRO A 80 -14.74 2.49 -1.05
C PRO A 80 -16.13 1.85 -0.99
N THR A 81 -16.30 0.76 -0.23
CA THR A 81 -17.58 0.06 -0.05
C THR A 81 -18.66 0.96 0.57
N LEU A 82 -18.29 1.94 1.38
CA LEU A 82 -19.22 2.87 2.05
C LEU A 82 -19.50 4.10 1.21
N THR A 83 -18.49 4.56 0.48
CA THR A 83 -18.56 5.76 -0.34
C THR A 83 -19.13 5.47 -1.73
N GLY A 84 -19.26 4.19 -2.12
CA GLY A 84 -19.72 3.77 -3.45
C GLY A 84 -18.61 3.77 -4.50
N GLY A 85 -17.37 3.60 -4.06
CA GLY A 85 -16.13 3.68 -4.82
C GLY A 85 -15.09 4.57 -4.11
N PRO A 86 -13.81 4.54 -4.52
CA PRO A 86 -12.74 5.28 -3.85
C PRO A 86 -13.03 6.78 -3.92
N PHE A 87 -12.94 7.47 -2.79
CA PHE A 87 -13.34 8.88 -2.65
C PHE A 87 -14.77 9.19 -3.15
N GLY A 88 -15.65 8.20 -3.21
CA GLY A 88 -17.01 8.33 -3.74
C GLY A 88 -17.14 8.26 -5.26
N ILE A 89 -16.04 7.99 -5.98
CA ILE A 89 -16.01 7.91 -7.44
C ILE A 89 -16.50 6.53 -7.88
N ARG A 90 -17.62 6.51 -8.60
CA ARG A 90 -18.20 5.30 -9.19
C ARG A 90 -17.52 4.94 -10.51
N SER A 91 -17.29 5.95 -11.35
CA SER A 91 -16.62 5.77 -12.63
C SER A 91 -15.98 7.09 -13.10
N LEU A 92 -14.99 6.96 -13.98
CA LEU A 92 -14.31 8.06 -14.66
C LEU A 92 -14.30 7.82 -16.17
N THR A 93 -14.40 8.86 -16.97
CA THR A 93 -14.13 8.80 -18.41
C THR A 93 -13.04 9.84 -18.72
N PRO A 94 -11.77 9.40 -18.74
CA PRO A 94 -10.64 10.29 -19.00
C PRO A 94 -10.50 10.60 -20.49
N ARG A 95 -10.32 11.90 -20.79
CA ARG A 95 -9.96 12.45 -22.09
C ARG A 95 -8.72 13.36 -21.94
N PRO A 96 -8.06 13.80 -23.02
CA PRO A 96 -6.87 14.65 -22.91
C PRO A 96 -7.11 15.98 -22.18
N ASP A 97 -8.26 16.63 -22.44
CA ASP A 97 -8.61 17.98 -21.99
C ASP A 97 -9.87 18.02 -21.10
N GLU A 98 -10.43 16.86 -20.77
CA GLU A 98 -11.60 16.71 -19.92
C GLU A 98 -11.54 15.42 -19.10
N LEU A 99 -12.07 15.46 -17.87
CA LEU A 99 -12.35 14.28 -17.07
C LEU A 99 -13.81 14.24 -16.67
N VAL A 100 -14.56 13.25 -17.14
CA VAL A 100 -15.95 13.05 -16.70
C VAL A 100 -15.96 12.12 -15.49
N VAL A 101 -16.61 12.54 -14.41
CA VAL A 101 -16.64 11.84 -13.13
C VAL A 101 -18.08 11.56 -12.75
N ARG A 102 -18.38 10.32 -12.39
CA ARG A 102 -19.65 9.96 -11.74
C ARG A 102 -19.38 9.68 -10.28
N ILE A 103 -19.96 10.50 -9.40
CA ILE A 103 -19.85 10.31 -7.95
C ILE A 103 -21.11 9.68 -7.38
N ALA A 104 -20.98 9.00 -6.25
CA ALA A 104 -22.14 8.57 -5.48
C ALA A 104 -22.89 9.80 -4.94
N PRO A 105 -24.23 9.90 -5.10
CA PRO A 105 -24.99 11.07 -4.65
C PRO A 105 -24.79 11.41 -3.16
N ALA A 106 -24.64 10.39 -2.30
CA ALA A 106 -24.38 10.56 -0.88
C ALA A 106 -23.02 11.22 -0.56
N GLN A 107 -22.09 11.26 -1.52
CA GLN A 107 -20.76 11.85 -1.36
C GLN A 107 -20.66 13.28 -1.88
N LEU A 108 -21.74 13.82 -2.48
CA LEU A 108 -21.76 15.16 -3.05
C LEU A 108 -21.35 16.24 -2.05
N GLU A 109 -21.87 16.18 -0.83
CA GLU A 109 -21.54 17.17 0.20
C GLU A 109 -20.07 17.09 0.63
N ARG A 110 -19.54 15.87 0.77
CA ARG A 110 -18.14 15.66 1.14
C ARG A 110 -17.19 16.12 0.02
N TRP A 111 -17.59 15.96 -1.24
CA TRP A 111 -16.88 16.53 -2.39
C TRP A 111 -16.86 18.05 -2.34
N ILE A 112 -18.00 18.70 -2.05
CA ILE A 112 -18.06 20.15 -1.90
C ILE A 112 -17.13 20.63 -0.77
N ASP A 113 -17.15 19.96 0.38
CA ASP A 113 -16.27 20.28 1.50
C ASP A 113 -14.79 20.11 1.14
N ALA A 114 -14.45 19.04 0.42
CA ALA A 114 -13.08 18.75 -0.02
C ALA A 114 -12.57 19.79 -1.02
N LEU A 115 -13.42 20.25 -1.94
CA LEU A 115 -13.03 21.16 -3.02
C LEU A 115 -13.01 22.63 -2.59
N GLY A 116 -13.79 23.01 -1.58
CA GLY A 116 -13.88 24.38 -1.09
C GLY A 116 -12.58 24.87 -0.45
N HIS A 117 -11.83 25.73 -1.15
CA HIS A 117 -10.58 26.30 -0.65
C HIS A 117 -10.77 27.19 0.59
N ARG A 118 -9.89 27.06 1.58
CA ARG A 118 -9.85 27.96 2.75
C ARG A 118 -8.47 28.58 2.89
N PRO A 119 -8.33 29.88 3.23
CA PRO A 119 -7.02 30.45 3.52
C PRO A 119 -6.31 29.65 4.61
N GLY A 120 -5.14 29.08 4.30
CA GLY A 120 -4.38 28.21 5.22
C GLY A 120 -4.99 26.83 5.46
N GLY A 121 -6.04 26.45 4.74
CA GLY A 121 -6.69 25.14 4.81
C GLY A 121 -6.64 24.38 3.49
N THR A 122 -7.33 23.24 3.46
CA THR A 122 -7.42 22.35 2.29
C THR A 122 -8.37 22.90 1.22
N GLY A 123 -8.37 22.30 0.03
CA GLY A 123 -9.26 22.62 -1.09
C GLY A 123 -8.54 23.14 -2.33
N VAL A 124 -9.30 23.56 -3.36
CA VAL A 124 -8.76 23.88 -4.68
C VAL A 124 -8.90 25.37 -4.98
N ALA A 125 -7.79 26.10 -4.96
CA ALA A 125 -7.81 27.55 -5.19
C ALA A 125 -8.21 27.88 -6.64
N GLY A 126 -9.11 28.86 -6.79
CA GLY A 126 -9.58 29.31 -8.11
C GLY A 126 -10.56 28.38 -8.80
N LEU A 127 -10.99 27.28 -8.16
CA LEU A 127 -11.97 26.37 -8.75
C LEU A 127 -13.30 27.08 -8.97
N ARG A 128 -13.88 26.87 -10.15
CA ARG A 128 -15.18 27.44 -10.54
C ARG A 128 -16.15 26.36 -10.98
N TRP A 129 -17.44 26.62 -10.83
CA TRP A 129 -18.49 25.69 -11.27
C TRP A 129 -19.50 26.31 -12.26
N ALA A 130 -20.06 25.47 -13.12
CA ALA A 130 -21.15 25.83 -14.03
C ALA A 130 -22.15 24.68 -14.17
N GLY A 131 -23.45 25.00 -14.13
CA GLY A 131 -24.49 24.04 -14.48
C GLY A 131 -24.50 23.77 -15.98
N LEU A 132 -24.46 22.50 -16.37
CA LEU A 132 -24.62 22.04 -17.74
C LEU A 132 -25.80 21.05 -17.81
N ARG A 133 -26.24 20.74 -19.03
CA ARG A 133 -27.31 19.76 -19.25
C ARG A 133 -26.98 18.37 -18.69
N GLU A 134 -25.71 17.99 -18.75
CA GLU A 134 -25.22 16.64 -18.43
C GLU A 134 -24.67 16.53 -16.99
N GLY A 135 -24.50 17.65 -16.29
CA GLY A 135 -23.91 17.67 -14.95
C GLY A 135 -23.39 19.04 -14.52
N ILE A 136 -22.46 19.04 -13.57
CA ILE A 136 -21.74 20.25 -13.12
C ILE A 136 -20.34 20.25 -13.68
N ALA A 137 -19.99 21.26 -14.46
CA ALA A 137 -18.61 21.48 -14.87
C ALA A 137 -17.85 22.18 -13.74
N LEU A 138 -16.70 21.63 -13.38
CA LEU A 138 -15.67 22.20 -12.53
C LEU A 138 -14.50 22.63 -13.41
N THR A 139 -14.03 23.87 -13.26
CA THR A 139 -13.03 24.45 -14.16
C THR A 139 -11.93 25.18 -13.41
N LEU A 140 -10.70 24.97 -13.87
CA LEU A 140 -9.53 25.82 -13.63
C LEU A 140 -8.99 26.29 -15.00
N PRO A 141 -8.08 27.29 -15.07
CA PRO A 141 -7.42 27.63 -16.32
C PRO A 141 -6.77 26.40 -16.98
N GLY A 142 -7.25 26.01 -18.16
CA GLY A 142 -6.75 24.86 -18.91
C GLY A 142 -7.16 23.48 -18.39
N MET A 143 -8.03 23.40 -17.38
CA MET A 143 -8.58 22.13 -16.89
C MET A 143 -10.12 22.15 -16.86
N ARG A 144 -10.72 21.04 -17.27
CA ARG A 144 -12.16 20.79 -17.19
C ARG A 144 -12.46 19.42 -16.58
N MET A 145 -13.36 19.39 -15.60
CA MET A 145 -13.90 18.17 -15.01
C MET A 145 -15.43 18.25 -14.98
N LEU A 146 -16.13 17.22 -15.46
CA LEU A 146 -17.59 17.17 -15.46
C LEU A 146 -18.08 16.19 -14.39
N LEU A 147 -18.80 16.67 -13.37
CA LEU A 147 -19.55 15.82 -12.44
C LEU A 147 -20.87 15.40 -13.09
N ALA A 148 -20.85 14.28 -13.81
CA ALA A 148 -21.98 13.80 -14.59
C ALA A 148 -23.14 13.29 -13.70
N GLY A 149 -24.37 13.63 -14.08
CA GLY A 149 -25.58 13.21 -13.38
C GLY A 149 -25.88 13.97 -12.07
N ILE A 150 -25.14 15.04 -11.76
CA ILE A 150 -25.46 15.96 -10.67
C ILE A 150 -26.17 17.19 -11.26
N SER A 151 -27.41 17.44 -10.86
CA SER A 151 -28.14 18.60 -11.35
C SER A 151 -27.66 19.90 -10.68
N GLU A 152 -27.84 21.04 -11.35
CA GLU A 152 -27.56 22.36 -10.76
C GLU A 152 -28.38 22.62 -9.49
N THR A 153 -29.59 22.06 -9.43
CA THR A 153 -30.46 22.17 -8.25
C THR A 153 -29.86 21.41 -7.07
N ASP A 154 -29.42 20.17 -7.28
CA ASP A 154 -28.81 19.34 -6.23
C ASP A 154 -27.49 19.93 -5.77
N TRP A 155 -26.67 20.43 -6.70
CA TRP A 155 -25.42 21.12 -6.43
C TRP A 155 -25.62 22.34 -5.53
N ARG A 156 -26.52 23.25 -5.92
CA ARG A 156 -26.85 24.44 -5.12
C ARG A 156 -27.45 24.08 -3.76
N ALA A 157 -28.30 23.07 -3.70
CA ALA A 157 -28.89 22.62 -2.45
C ALA A 157 -27.82 22.04 -1.50
N ALA A 158 -26.89 21.24 -2.01
CA ALA A 158 -25.78 20.71 -1.22
C ALA A 158 -24.81 21.81 -0.76
N LEU A 159 -24.50 22.78 -1.64
CA LEU A 159 -23.74 23.98 -1.27
C LEU A 159 -24.42 24.77 -0.16
N GLY A 160 -25.74 24.98 -0.24
CA GLY A 160 -26.48 25.75 0.76
C GLY A 160 -26.64 25.05 2.12
N ARG A 161 -26.60 23.70 2.15
CA ARG A 161 -26.61 22.93 3.41
C ARG A 161 -25.27 22.97 4.13
N ARG A 162 -24.19 23.25 3.42
CA ARG A 162 -22.86 23.41 4.00
C ARG A 162 -22.64 24.89 4.26
N SER A 163 -22.15 25.23 5.44
CA SER A 163 -21.55 26.54 5.71
C SER A 163 -20.19 26.64 4.99
N ALA A 164 -20.12 26.27 3.71
CA ALA A 164 -19.01 26.63 2.87
C ALA A 164 -19.01 28.16 2.87
N ASP A 165 -18.03 28.76 3.56
CA ASP A 165 -17.83 30.20 3.51
C ASP A 165 -18.02 30.63 2.07
N GLN A 166 -18.93 31.58 1.84
CA GLN A 166 -19.45 31.98 0.51
C GLN A 166 -18.37 32.52 -0.45
N SER A 167 -17.08 32.33 -0.16
CA SER A 167 -15.94 32.87 -0.87
C SER A 167 -15.17 31.87 -1.72
N SER A 168 -15.29 30.55 -1.54
CA SER A 168 -14.32 29.63 -2.17
C SER A 168 -14.78 28.93 -3.45
N LEU A 169 -15.93 28.23 -3.42
CA LEU A 169 -16.39 27.45 -4.57
C LEU A 169 -17.45 28.22 -5.38
N MET A 170 -16.96 29.14 -6.21
CA MET A 170 -17.78 30.15 -6.87
C MET A 170 -18.30 29.71 -8.25
N PRO A 171 -19.47 30.18 -8.68
CA PRO A 171 -19.90 30.04 -10.07
C PRO A 171 -18.90 30.71 -11.03
N HIS A 172 -18.79 30.18 -12.25
CA HIS A 172 -17.85 30.66 -13.28
C HIS A 172 -18.02 32.14 -13.66
N TRP A 173 -19.20 32.73 -13.46
CA TRP A 173 -19.45 34.16 -13.75
C TRP A 173 -18.94 35.11 -12.66
N ILE A 174 -18.51 34.60 -11.50
CA ILE A 174 -17.90 35.44 -10.46
C ILE A 174 -16.42 35.66 -10.81
N PRO A 175 -15.95 36.92 -10.93
CA PRO A 175 -14.56 37.22 -11.24
C PRO A 175 -13.56 36.58 -10.27
N GLN A 176 -12.34 36.36 -10.74
CA GLN A 176 -11.26 35.86 -9.88
C GLN A 176 -10.87 36.89 -8.82
N PHE A 177 -10.66 36.42 -7.59
CA PHE A 177 -10.14 37.27 -6.52
C PHE A 177 -8.66 37.53 -6.75
N ARG A 178 -8.17 38.73 -6.36
CA ARG A 178 -6.78 39.17 -6.62
C ARG A 178 -5.71 38.17 -6.16
N ARG A 179 -5.94 37.43 -5.06
CA ARG A 179 -4.98 36.47 -4.49
C ARG A 179 -5.09 35.04 -5.03
N GLU A 180 -6.12 34.70 -5.80
CA GLU A 180 -6.28 33.33 -6.32
C GLU A 180 -5.10 32.84 -7.18
N PRO A 181 -4.47 33.66 -8.04
CA PRO A 181 -3.27 33.25 -8.76
C PRO A 181 -2.10 32.90 -7.83
N GLU A 182 -1.94 33.64 -6.73
CA GLU A 182 -0.88 33.39 -5.74
C GLU A 182 -1.11 32.05 -5.03
N TYR A 183 -2.35 31.75 -4.63
CA TYR A 183 -2.71 30.47 -4.04
C TYR A 183 -2.55 29.31 -5.02
N ALA A 184 -2.98 29.49 -6.27
CA ALA A 184 -2.82 28.48 -7.32
C ALA A 184 -1.33 28.16 -7.56
N ALA A 185 -0.48 29.19 -7.62
CA ALA A 185 0.97 29.00 -7.79
C ALA A 185 1.61 28.29 -6.58
N ALA A 186 1.15 28.60 -5.36
CA ALA A 186 1.62 27.90 -4.17
C ALA A 186 1.24 26.41 -4.18
N GLN A 187 0.01 26.07 -4.59
CA GLN A 187 -0.42 24.68 -4.73
C GLN A 187 0.34 23.93 -5.84
N ASP A 188 0.64 24.59 -6.97
CA ASP A 188 1.47 23.98 -8.01
C ASP A 188 2.90 23.74 -7.55
N ALA A 189 3.48 24.68 -6.80
CA ALA A 189 4.80 24.51 -6.20
C ALA A 189 4.82 23.40 -5.15
N GLU A 190 3.74 23.26 -4.38
CA GLU A 190 3.58 22.19 -3.39
C GLU A 190 3.56 20.81 -4.06
N LEU A 191 2.79 20.67 -5.16
CA LEU A 191 2.60 19.41 -5.89
C LEU A 191 3.64 19.18 -7.00
N ALA A 192 4.63 20.05 -7.13
CA ALA A 192 5.68 19.94 -8.13
C ALA A 192 6.40 18.58 -8.01
N GLY A 193 6.54 17.88 -9.14
CA GLY A 193 7.15 16.54 -9.20
C GLY A 193 6.22 15.37 -8.87
N LEU A 194 5.02 15.61 -8.33
CA LEU A 194 4.03 14.55 -8.03
C LEU A 194 2.72 14.71 -8.83
N ALA A 195 2.47 15.86 -9.44
CA ALA A 195 1.21 16.14 -10.15
C ALA A 195 0.85 15.08 -11.20
N ASP A 196 1.80 14.64 -12.03
CA ASP A 196 1.56 13.62 -13.05
C ASP A 196 1.20 12.26 -12.43
N HIS A 197 1.83 11.91 -11.31
CA HIS A 197 1.55 10.68 -10.59
C HIS A 197 0.18 10.70 -9.91
N LEU A 198 -0.21 11.83 -9.29
CA LEU A 198 -1.55 12.03 -8.73
C LEU A 198 -2.62 11.97 -9.81
N CYS A 199 -2.41 12.65 -10.94
CA CYS A 199 -3.31 12.61 -12.08
C CYS A 199 -3.44 11.19 -12.66
N ALA A 200 -2.32 10.49 -12.88
CA ALA A 200 -2.32 9.12 -13.37
C ALA A 200 -3.06 8.17 -12.43
N THR A 201 -2.89 8.36 -11.11
CA THR A 201 -3.59 7.61 -10.06
C THR A 201 -5.10 7.90 -10.09
N LEU A 202 -5.51 9.17 -10.17
CA LEU A 202 -6.91 9.56 -10.30
C LEU A 202 -7.54 8.89 -11.54
N ARG A 203 -6.90 8.97 -12.70
CA ARG A 203 -7.44 8.37 -13.95
C ARG A 203 -7.54 6.84 -13.91
N ARG A 204 -6.92 6.19 -12.90
CA ARG A 204 -6.92 4.74 -12.65
C ARG A 204 -7.52 4.39 -11.29
N ILE A 205 -8.38 5.25 -10.76
CA ILE A 205 -8.81 5.17 -9.36
C ILE A 205 -9.39 3.80 -8.98
N ARG A 206 -9.99 3.09 -9.92
CA ARG A 206 -10.65 1.80 -9.65
C ARG A 206 -9.65 0.66 -9.38
N LEU A 207 -8.36 0.85 -9.67
CA LEU A 207 -7.32 -0.05 -9.19
C LEU A 207 -7.23 -0.06 -7.66
N LEU A 208 -7.75 0.96 -6.96
CA LEU A 208 -7.84 0.95 -5.50
C LEU A 208 -8.89 -0.02 -4.95
N ASP A 209 -9.91 -0.38 -5.74
CA ASP A 209 -10.96 -1.29 -5.25
C ASP A 209 -10.38 -2.65 -4.86
N THR A 210 -9.40 -3.14 -5.63
CA THR A 210 -8.77 -4.44 -5.35
C THR A 210 -8.02 -4.46 -4.04
N LEU A 211 -7.43 -3.34 -3.63
CA LEU A 211 -6.75 -3.21 -2.32
C LEU A 211 -7.74 -3.38 -1.16
N THR A 212 -8.95 -2.86 -1.34
CA THR A 212 -9.97 -2.87 -0.29
C THR A 212 -10.76 -4.17 -0.17
N ARG A 213 -10.49 -5.17 -1.02
CA ARG A 213 -11.16 -6.48 -0.95
C ARG A 213 -10.80 -7.27 0.31
N ILE A 214 -9.55 -7.14 0.77
CA ILE A 214 -9.04 -7.86 1.94
C ILE A 214 -9.16 -6.97 3.19
N SER A 215 -8.63 -5.75 3.12
CA SER A 215 -8.56 -4.81 4.24
C SER A 215 -9.84 -3.99 4.51
N GLY A 216 -10.73 -3.86 3.52
CA GLY A 216 -11.90 -3.00 3.57
C GLY A 216 -11.65 -1.49 3.53
N HIS A 217 -10.39 -1.03 3.48
CA HIS A 217 -10.01 0.38 3.53
C HIS A 217 -8.72 0.66 2.75
N VAL A 218 -8.50 1.93 2.39
CA VAL A 218 -7.25 2.42 1.83
C VAL A 218 -6.97 3.82 2.39
N HIS A 219 -5.71 4.08 2.71
CA HIS A 219 -5.24 5.41 3.09
C HIS A 219 -4.18 5.86 2.08
N LEU A 220 -4.53 6.85 1.26
CA LEU A 220 -3.56 7.56 0.45
C LEU A 220 -3.18 8.84 1.18
N PHE A 221 -1.90 9.21 1.15
CA PHE A 221 -1.43 10.51 1.65
C PHE A 221 -0.12 10.88 0.97
N THR A 222 0.27 12.15 1.05
CA THR A 222 1.55 12.61 0.51
C THR A 222 2.53 12.91 1.62
N THR A 223 3.81 12.61 1.39
CA THR A 223 4.89 12.91 2.33
C THR A 223 6.08 13.52 1.62
N ARG A 224 6.88 14.32 2.33
CA ARG A 224 8.16 14.81 1.83
C ARG A 224 9.29 13.99 2.40
N HIS A 225 10.14 13.44 1.54
CA HIS A 225 11.37 12.76 1.92
C HIS A 225 12.53 13.32 1.10
N HIS A 226 13.56 13.82 1.78
CA HIS A 226 14.77 14.37 1.16
C HIS A 226 14.49 15.41 0.04
N GLY A 227 13.51 16.29 0.26
CA GLY A 227 13.10 17.33 -0.68
C GLY A 227 12.11 16.89 -1.78
N GLY A 228 11.94 15.59 -2.00
CA GLY A 228 10.95 15.03 -2.94
C GLY A 228 9.58 14.84 -2.28
N LEU A 229 8.50 15.04 -3.05
CA LEU A 229 7.14 14.72 -2.62
C LEU A 229 6.75 13.34 -3.17
N HIS A 230 6.23 12.47 -2.30
CA HIS A 230 5.85 11.10 -2.61
C HIS A 230 4.38 10.87 -2.29
N LEU A 231 3.70 10.05 -3.11
CA LEU A 231 2.39 9.50 -2.78
C LEU A 231 2.61 8.17 -2.05
N ILE A 232 2.05 8.05 -0.86
CA ILE A 232 2.10 6.84 -0.05
C ILE A 232 0.72 6.20 -0.07
N GLU A 233 0.71 4.91 -0.35
CA GLU A 233 -0.42 4.03 -0.14
C GLU A 233 -0.19 3.26 1.15
N ALA A 234 -1.12 3.33 2.10
CA ALA A 234 -1.12 2.47 3.28
C ALA A 234 -2.41 1.64 3.32
N CYS A 235 -2.24 0.34 3.12
CA CYS A 235 -3.27 -0.68 3.30
C CYS A 235 -2.77 -1.71 4.32
N GLU A 236 -3.66 -2.17 5.21
CA GLU A 236 -3.31 -3.22 6.20
C GLU A 236 -2.15 -2.86 7.15
N ALA A 237 -1.93 -1.56 7.39
CA ALA A 237 -0.82 -1.02 8.17
C ALA A 237 0.58 -1.16 7.53
N THR A 238 0.66 -1.47 6.23
CA THR A 238 1.93 -1.48 5.50
C THR A 238 1.96 -0.35 4.48
N PRO A 239 2.68 0.76 4.76
CA PRO A 239 2.86 1.83 3.80
C PRO A 239 3.77 1.40 2.65
N THR A 240 3.41 1.77 1.43
CA THR A 240 4.27 1.66 0.26
C THR A 240 4.28 2.95 -0.54
N VAL A 241 5.45 3.29 -1.08
CA VAL A 241 5.58 4.39 -2.04
C VAL A 241 5.38 3.92 -3.48
N LEU A 242 5.29 2.61 -3.71
CA LEU A 242 5.16 2.04 -5.05
C LEU A 242 3.90 2.53 -5.77
N PRO A 243 4.00 2.88 -7.06
CA PRO A 243 2.85 3.21 -7.88
C PRO A 243 1.82 2.08 -7.91
N LEU A 244 0.53 2.41 -7.99
CA LEU A 244 -0.55 1.42 -8.06
C LEU A 244 -0.36 0.35 -9.14
N TRP A 245 0.19 0.71 -10.29
CA TRP A 245 0.36 -0.24 -11.39
C TRP A 245 1.54 -1.21 -11.17
N THR A 246 2.57 -0.81 -10.42
CA THR A 246 3.66 -1.72 -10.04
C THR A 246 3.31 -2.51 -8.78
N SER A 247 2.74 -1.85 -7.77
CA SER A 247 2.31 -2.48 -6.51
C SER A 247 1.21 -3.52 -6.71
N ARG A 248 0.46 -3.44 -7.82
CA ARG A 248 -0.57 -4.43 -8.18
C ARG A 248 -0.16 -5.34 -9.32
N SER A 249 1.08 -5.21 -9.84
CA SER A 249 1.57 -5.96 -11.00
C SER A 249 0.60 -5.94 -12.18
N VAL A 250 -0.02 -4.78 -12.47
CA VAL A 250 -1.02 -4.69 -13.57
C VAL A 250 -0.31 -4.66 -14.93
N PRO A 251 -0.99 -5.09 -16.01
CA PRO A 251 -0.40 -5.09 -17.35
C PRO A 251 0.13 -3.72 -17.79
N LEU A 252 1.26 -3.72 -18.51
CA LEU A 252 1.93 -2.49 -19.01
C LEU A 252 0.99 -1.57 -19.81
N ALA A 253 -0.01 -2.12 -20.49
CA ALA A 253 -1.02 -1.34 -21.22
C ALA A 253 -1.81 -0.36 -20.34
N LEU A 254 -1.86 -0.61 -19.03
CA LEU A 254 -2.47 0.28 -18.05
C LEU A 254 -1.49 1.24 -17.40
N TRP A 255 -0.20 1.23 -17.73
CA TRP A 255 0.75 2.16 -17.13
C TRP A 255 0.58 3.57 -17.74
N PRO A 256 0.83 4.65 -16.98
CA PRO A 256 0.76 5.99 -17.53
C PRO A 256 1.99 6.30 -18.39
N ALA A 257 1.73 6.76 -19.61
CA ALA A 257 2.72 7.48 -20.39
C ALA A 257 2.90 8.89 -19.83
N GLY A 258 4.09 9.47 -19.98
CA GLY A 258 4.37 10.79 -19.41
C GLY A 258 5.67 11.42 -19.87
N PRO A 259 5.94 12.65 -19.42
CA PRO A 259 7.20 13.30 -19.69
C PRO A 259 8.33 12.56 -18.95
N ILE A 260 9.39 12.24 -19.69
CA ILE A 260 10.66 11.77 -19.13
C ILE A 260 11.26 12.91 -18.29
N PRO A 261 11.98 12.63 -17.18
CA PRO A 261 12.58 13.66 -16.35
C PRO A 261 13.38 14.70 -17.15
N ALA A 262 13.30 15.97 -16.74
CA ALA A 262 13.92 17.10 -17.48
C ALA A 262 15.44 16.99 -17.60
N SER A 263 16.10 16.29 -16.66
CA SER A 263 17.53 15.96 -16.73
C SER A 263 17.87 14.93 -17.81
N GLY A 264 16.87 14.38 -18.50
CA GLY A 264 16.98 13.25 -19.39
C GLY A 264 17.04 11.91 -18.63
N PRO A 265 16.85 10.79 -19.33
CA PRO A 265 17.11 9.47 -18.78
C PRO A 265 18.62 9.35 -18.50
N ALA A 266 19.01 8.84 -17.33
CA ALA A 266 20.41 8.49 -17.13
C ALA A 266 20.78 7.37 -18.10
N ASP A 267 21.92 7.49 -18.78
CA ASP A 267 22.44 6.39 -19.58
C ASP A 267 22.72 5.19 -18.65
N PRO A 268 22.09 4.02 -18.88
CA PRO A 268 22.26 2.87 -17.99
C PRO A 268 23.72 2.45 -17.79
N ARG A 269 24.55 2.59 -18.83
CA ARG A 269 25.97 2.21 -18.75
C ARG A 269 26.73 3.15 -17.83
N THR A 270 26.56 4.47 -17.99
CA THR A 270 27.14 5.46 -17.09
C THR A 270 26.62 5.29 -15.66
N ALA A 271 25.31 5.12 -15.47
CA ALA A 271 24.71 4.99 -14.14
C ALA A 271 25.26 3.79 -13.35
N VAL A 272 25.41 2.64 -14.02
CA VAL A 272 26.01 1.42 -13.44
C VAL A 272 27.46 1.64 -13.02
N LEU A 273 28.26 2.26 -13.88
CA LEU A 273 29.67 2.54 -13.58
C LEU A 273 29.81 3.55 -12.44
N ASP A 274 28.99 4.61 -12.44
CA ASP A 274 28.99 5.65 -11.43
C ASP A 274 28.62 5.08 -10.06
N LEU A 275 27.57 4.25 -9.98
CA LEU A 275 27.16 3.61 -8.73
C LEU A 275 28.28 2.72 -8.17
N LEU A 276 28.86 1.86 -9.01
CA LEU A 276 29.91 0.96 -8.54
C LEU A 276 31.16 1.74 -8.11
N THR A 277 31.52 2.80 -8.82
CA THR A 277 32.67 3.65 -8.47
C THR A 277 32.43 4.42 -7.16
N GLU A 278 31.20 4.86 -6.92
CA GLU A 278 30.79 5.54 -5.68
C GLU A 278 30.83 4.59 -4.47
N ILE A 279 30.30 3.38 -4.61
CA ILE A 279 30.00 2.48 -3.49
C ILE A 279 31.06 1.39 -3.30
N GLU A 280 31.70 0.91 -4.36
CA GLU A 280 32.73 -0.15 -4.30
C GLU A 280 33.89 0.18 -5.27
N PRO A 281 34.65 1.28 -5.05
CA PRO A 281 35.67 1.76 -5.98
C PRO A 281 36.75 0.71 -6.31
N ASP A 282 37.08 -0.16 -5.35
CA ASP A 282 38.06 -1.24 -5.54
C ASP A 282 37.57 -2.36 -6.49
N ARG A 283 36.26 -2.40 -6.77
CA ARG A 283 35.62 -3.34 -7.69
C ARG A 283 35.30 -2.73 -9.05
N ALA A 284 35.46 -1.41 -9.20
CA ALA A 284 35.18 -0.73 -10.45
C ALA A 284 36.14 -1.21 -11.57
N PRO A 285 35.61 -1.64 -12.73
CA PRO A 285 36.45 -2.08 -13.84
C PRO A 285 37.24 -0.89 -14.41
N SER A 286 38.47 -1.13 -14.87
CA SER A 286 39.23 -0.07 -15.53
C SER A 286 38.56 0.34 -16.84
N GLY A 287 38.64 1.63 -17.19
CA GLY A 287 38.05 2.15 -18.43
C GLY A 287 38.66 1.60 -19.72
N THR A 288 39.71 0.78 -19.64
CA THR A 288 40.39 0.14 -20.78
C THR A 288 39.94 -1.30 -21.03
N VAL A 289 39.11 -1.87 -20.15
CA VAL A 289 38.61 -3.25 -20.29
C VAL A 289 37.39 -3.27 -21.20
N ASP A 290 37.26 -4.32 -22.01
CA ASP A 290 36.07 -4.52 -22.86
C ASP A 290 34.80 -4.66 -22.02
N HIS A 291 33.75 -3.94 -22.43
CA HIS A 291 32.43 -3.92 -21.79
C HIS A 291 32.46 -3.58 -20.28
N PRO A 292 33.01 -2.42 -19.88
CA PRO A 292 33.19 -2.10 -18.48
C PRO A 292 31.85 -1.99 -17.74
N ALA A 293 30.82 -1.41 -18.35
CA ALA A 293 29.50 -1.29 -17.75
C ALA A 293 28.81 -2.65 -17.54
N ALA A 294 28.88 -3.56 -18.51
CA ALA A 294 28.31 -4.91 -18.37
C ALA A 294 29.02 -5.72 -17.28
N ARG A 295 30.35 -5.60 -17.16
CA ARG A 295 31.10 -6.23 -16.06
C ARG A 295 30.72 -5.65 -14.70
N ALA A 296 30.53 -4.34 -14.62
CA ALA A 296 30.04 -3.69 -13.41
C ALA A 296 28.62 -4.16 -13.06
N LEU A 297 27.71 -4.28 -14.04
CA LEU A 297 26.37 -4.81 -13.83
C LEU A 297 26.39 -6.27 -13.34
N CYS A 298 27.25 -7.13 -13.91
CA CYS A 298 27.45 -8.48 -13.40
C CYS A 298 27.85 -8.48 -11.93
N HIS A 299 28.85 -7.67 -11.54
CA HIS A 299 29.28 -7.58 -10.14
C HIS A 299 28.14 -7.11 -9.23
N ILE A 300 27.43 -6.04 -9.62
CA ILE A 300 26.32 -5.49 -8.84
C ILE A 300 25.21 -6.54 -8.64
N ALA A 301 24.93 -7.33 -9.68
CA ALA A 301 23.96 -8.43 -9.65
C ALA A 301 24.48 -9.71 -8.95
N GLY A 302 25.69 -9.71 -8.39
CA GLY A 302 26.28 -10.86 -7.70
C GLY A 302 26.77 -11.98 -8.65
N LEU A 303 26.98 -11.67 -9.92
CA LEU A 303 27.39 -12.60 -10.98
C LEU A 303 28.90 -12.54 -11.26
N SER A 304 29.44 -13.65 -11.79
CA SER A 304 30.82 -13.70 -12.27
C SER A 304 31.01 -12.88 -13.55
N ALA A 305 32.26 -12.49 -13.84
CA ALA A 305 32.61 -11.77 -15.06
C ALA A 305 32.84 -12.71 -16.27
N ASP A 306 32.08 -13.82 -16.33
CA ASP A 306 32.15 -14.79 -17.42
C ASP A 306 31.68 -14.16 -18.75
N PRO A 307 32.30 -14.48 -19.90
CA PRO A 307 31.95 -13.84 -21.17
C PRO A 307 30.47 -13.94 -21.56
N VAL A 308 29.81 -15.07 -21.25
CA VAL A 308 28.38 -15.28 -21.52
C VAL A 308 27.51 -14.33 -20.67
N LEU A 309 27.85 -14.17 -19.38
CA LEU A 309 27.13 -13.27 -18.47
C LEU A 309 27.37 -11.80 -18.82
N VAL A 310 28.60 -11.44 -19.20
CA VAL A 310 28.93 -10.09 -19.67
C VAL A 310 28.15 -9.74 -20.95
N GLN A 311 28.01 -10.68 -21.89
CA GLN A 311 27.17 -10.47 -23.09
C GLN A 311 25.68 -10.33 -22.74
N ALA A 312 25.18 -11.13 -21.79
CA ALA A 312 23.81 -10.99 -21.29
C ALA A 312 23.57 -9.63 -20.62
N ALA A 313 24.51 -9.17 -19.80
CA ALA A 313 24.46 -7.86 -19.15
C ALA A 313 24.52 -6.71 -20.16
N GLU A 314 25.35 -6.81 -21.21
CA GLU A 314 25.38 -5.82 -22.29
C GLU A 314 24.03 -5.76 -23.02
N HIS A 315 23.42 -6.92 -23.32
CA HIS A 315 22.09 -6.99 -23.93
C HIS A 315 21.00 -6.37 -23.04
N ALA A 316 21.04 -6.63 -21.73
CA ALA A 316 20.12 -6.03 -20.77
C ALA A 316 20.28 -4.49 -20.71
N LEU A 317 21.51 -3.97 -20.75
CA LEU A 317 21.80 -2.54 -20.81
C LEU A 317 21.27 -1.89 -22.10
N ASP A 318 21.34 -2.58 -23.24
CA ASP A 318 20.74 -2.12 -24.50
C ASP A 318 19.22 -2.05 -24.43
N VAL A 319 18.57 -3.05 -23.83
CA VAL A 319 17.11 -3.04 -23.62
C VAL A 319 16.73 -1.92 -22.65
N ALA A 320 17.44 -1.78 -21.52
CA ALA A 320 17.19 -0.71 -20.56
C ALA A 320 17.31 0.67 -21.21
N THR A 321 18.31 0.88 -22.07
CA THR A 321 18.49 2.15 -22.80
C THR A 321 17.28 2.47 -23.67
N ARG A 322 16.73 1.46 -24.38
CA ARG A 322 15.52 1.64 -25.20
C ARG A 322 14.27 1.90 -24.35
N VAL A 323 14.12 1.17 -23.25
CA VAL A 323 12.99 1.32 -22.32
C VAL A 323 12.95 2.73 -21.74
N LEU A 324 14.08 3.23 -21.23
CA LEU A 324 14.17 4.54 -20.60
C LEU A 324 14.04 5.71 -21.58
N ALA A 325 14.31 5.48 -22.87
CA ALA A 325 14.10 6.45 -23.92
C ALA A 325 12.63 6.55 -24.40
N ASP A 326 11.77 5.59 -24.04
CA ASP A 326 10.38 5.52 -24.47
C ASP A 326 9.44 6.21 -23.46
N PRO A 327 8.71 7.27 -23.85
CA PRO A 327 7.72 7.93 -23.00
C PRO A 327 6.59 7.02 -22.48
N ALA A 328 6.34 5.89 -23.16
CA ALA A 328 5.37 4.88 -22.69
C ALA A 328 5.80 4.22 -21.37
N HIS A 329 7.10 4.25 -21.04
CA HIS A 329 7.67 3.68 -19.82
C HIS A 329 8.13 4.74 -18.82
N ALA A 330 7.67 6.00 -18.97
CA ALA A 330 8.06 7.09 -18.06
C ALA A 330 7.74 6.81 -16.58
N SER A 331 6.79 5.91 -16.30
CA SER A 331 6.45 5.51 -14.93
C SER A 331 7.55 4.74 -14.20
N VAL A 332 8.60 4.26 -14.90
CA VAL A 332 9.78 3.64 -14.26
C VAL A 332 10.53 4.65 -13.37
N TYR A 333 10.37 5.95 -13.62
CA TYR A 333 10.95 7.03 -12.79
C TYR A 333 10.09 7.42 -11.58
N ALA A 334 8.87 6.89 -11.46
CA ALA A 334 7.98 7.26 -10.36
C ALA A 334 8.51 6.71 -9.03
N ALA A 335 8.05 7.28 -7.91
CA ALA A 335 8.22 6.70 -6.57
C ALA A 335 9.66 6.44 -6.10
N GLY A 336 10.66 7.13 -6.64
CA GLY A 336 12.05 6.87 -6.29
C GLY A 336 12.74 5.84 -7.20
N GLY A 337 12.13 5.50 -8.33
CA GLY A 337 12.70 4.64 -9.37
C GLY A 337 12.30 3.18 -9.24
N TRP A 338 12.95 2.33 -10.05
CA TRP A 338 12.61 0.91 -10.16
C TRP A 338 13.12 0.04 -9.00
N ALA A 339 14.02 0.56 -8.15
CA ALA A 339 14.57 -0.17 -7.01
C ALA A 339 13.48 -0.70 -6.05
N GLY A 340 12.37 0.01 -5.91
CA GLY A 340 11.24 -0.45 -5.10
C GLY A 340 10.62 -1.74 -5.60
N SER A 341 10.47 -1.91 -6.92
CA SER A 341 9.98 -3.14 -7.53
C SER A 341 10.97 -4.29 -7.31
N CYS A 342 12.27 -4.02 -7.31
CA CYS A 342 13.29 -5.03 -7.00
C CYS A 342 13.24 -5.49 -5.54
N ARG A 343 12.74 -4.66 -4.62
CA ARG A 343 12.62 -4.99 -3.19
C ARG A 343 11.46 -5.94 -2.89
N THR A 344 10.45 -6.01 -3.75
CA THR A 344 9.25 -6.85 -3.54
C THR A 344 9.43 -8.31 -3.96
N TYR A 345 10.66 -8.84 -3.90
CA TYR A 345 11.00 -10.21 -4.29
C TYR A 345 11.55 -10.98 -3.09
N PRO A 346 11.26 -12.30 -2.95
CA PRO A 346 10.42 -13.16 -3.81
C PRO A 346 8.94 -13.18 -3.43
N GLU A 347 8.57 -12.51 -2.34
CA GLU A 347 7.25 -12.65 -1.69
C GLU A 347 6.11 -11.92 -2.43
N GLY A 348 6.46 -11.24 -3.52
CA GLY A 348 5.57 -10.34 -4.21
C GLY A 348 5.52 -8.97 -3.53
N THR A 349 4.62 -8.13 -4.01
CA THR A 349 4.38 -6.84 -3.39
C THR A 349 3.50 -7.02 -2.15
N VAL A 350 3.44 -6.02 -1.27
CA VAL A 350 2.48 -5.95 -0.16
C VAL A 350 1.03 -6.21 -0.62
N HIS A 351 0.74 -6.02 -1.90
CA HIS A 351 -0.61 -6.06 -2.45
C HIS A 351 -0.83 -7.18 -3.49
N GLY A 352 0.17 -8.01 -3.80
CA GLY A 352 0.04 -9.07 -4.80
C GLY A 352 1.14 -10.11 -4.71
N SER A 353 0.76 -11.38 -4.86
CA SER A 353 1.67 -12.54 -4.79
C SER A 353 2.70 -12.58 -5.92
N ASP A 354 2.40 -11.93 -7.04
CA ASP A 354 3.19 -12.06 -8.26
C ASP A 354 4.07 -10.81 -8.42
N PRO A 355 5.38 -10.97 -8.62
CA PRO A 355 6.26 -9.84 -8.84
C PRO A 355 5.93 -9.12 -10.15
N CYS A 356 6.10 -7.79 -10.14
CA CYS A 356 5.91 -6.98 -11.34
C CYS A 356 7.08 -7.17 -12.31
N LEU A 357 6.79 -7.62 -13.53
CA LEU A 357 7.81 -7.69 -14.58
C LEU A 357 8.27 -6.28 -15.00
N PRO A 358 9.58 -6.06 -15.23
CA PRO A 358 10.06 -4.79 -15.74
C PRO A 358 9.59 -4.55 -17.18
N PRO A 359 9.31 -3.29 -17.55
CA PRO A 359 9.16 -2.94 -18.95
C PRO A 359 10.39 -3.37 -19.76
N GLY A 360 10.16 -4.00 -20.91
CA GLY A 360 11.21 -4.61 -21.73
C GLY A 360 11.53 -6.07 -21.40
N ALA A 361 10.84 -6.71 -20.45
CA ALA A 361 10.99 -8.14 -20.16
C ALA A 361 10.81 -9.03 -21.40
N GLU A 362 9.83 -8.72 -22.25
CA GLU A 362 9.63 -9.44 -23.53
C GLU A 362 10.83 -9.24 -24.47
N ALA A 363 11.32 -8.01 -24.59
CA ALA A 363 12.42 -7.66 -25.50
C ALA A 363 13.78 -8.20 -25.04
N VAL A 364 14.02 -8.31 -23.73
CA VAL A 364 15.29 -8.85 -23.18
C VAL A 364 15.33 -10.38 -23.25
N THR A 365 14.17 -11.03 -23.29
CA THR A 365 14.06 -12.49 -23.37
C THR A 365 13.86 -13.01 -24.80
N ASP A 366 13.69 -12.12 -25.77
CA ASP A 366 13.60 -12.41 -27.21
C ASP A 366 14.97 -12.79 -27.80
N LEU A 367 15.51 -13.90 -27.31
CA LEU A 367 16.74 -14.51 -27.79
C LEU A 367 16.47 -15.94 -28.26
N PRO A 368 17.29 -16.48 -29.18
CA PRO A 368 17.21 -17.89 -29.58
C PRO A 368 17.29 -18.81 -28.35
N GLU A 369 16.49 -19.89 -28.36
CA GLU A 369 16.42 -20.83 -27.24
C GLU A 369 17.79 -21.38 -26.85
N GLU A 370 18.71 -21.59 -27.81
CA GLU A 370 20.08 -22.03 -27.51
C GLU A 370 20.89 -20.99 -26.73
N ALA A 371 20.65 -19.69 -26.92
CA ALA A 371 21.28 -18.64 -26.16
C ALA A 371 20.76 -18.63 -24.71
N LEU A 372 19.44 -18.75 -24.53
CA LEU A 372 18.79 -18.86 -23.23
C LEU A 372 19.26 -20.10 -22.46
N GLN A 373 19.32 -21.25 -23.12
CA GLN A 373 19.84 -22.49 -22.52
C GLN A 373 21.32 -22.36 -22.13
N ARG A 374 22.15 -21.66 -22.93
CA ARG A 374 23.56 -21.43 -22.57
C ARG A 374 23.68 -20.58 -21.31
N LEU A 375 22.83 -19.56 -21.16
CA LEU A 375 22.78 -18.73 -19.96
C LEU A 375 22.30 -19.55 -18.75
N GLY A 376 21.17 -20.25 -18.87
CA GLY A 376 20.60 -21.05 -17.78
C GLY A 376 21.50 -22.16 -17.25
N ARG A 377 22.45 -22.67 -18.07
CA ARG A 377 23.47 -23.63 -17.59
C ARG A 377 24.39 -23.07 -16.51
N HIS A 378 24.57 -21.76 -16.43
CA HIS A 378 25.34 -21.13 -15.35
C HIS A 378 24.59 -21.18 -14.00
N PHE A 379 23.27 -21.37 -14.02
CA PHE A 379 22.39 -21.25 -12.85
C PHE A 379 21.73 -22.58 -12.46
N SER A 380 21.82 -23.61 -13.32
CA SER A 380 21.39 -24.96 -12.94
C SER A 380 22.38 -25.59 -11.96
N SER A 381 21.89 -25.93 -10.77
CA SER A 381 22.64 -26.60 -9.72
C SER A 381 22.82 -28.12 -9.95
N GLN A 382 22.15 -28.73 -10.94
CA GLN A 382 22.21 -30.17 -11.21
C GLN A 382 22.24 -30.49 -12.72
N PRO A 383 23.42 -30.73 -13.31
CA PRO A 383 23.59 -30.92 -14.76
C PRO A 383 22.90 -32.14 -15.38
N SER A 384 22.50 -33.14 -14.60
CA SER A 384 22.04 -34.45 -15.12
C SER A 384 20.53 -34.60 -15.28
N ASP A 385 19.71 -33.79 -14.58
CA ASP A 385 18.24 -33.95 -14.53
C ASP A 385 17.44 -32.68 -14.92
N THR A 386 18.10 -31.57 -15.29
CA THR A 386 17.38 -30.35 -15.71
C THR A 386 16.90 -30.46 -17.15
N SER A 387 15.60 -30.30 -17.41
CA SER A 387 15.08 -30.35 -18.78
C SER A 387 15.57 -29.13 -19.60
N ARG A 388 15.55 -29.24 -20.93
CA ARG A 388 15.93 -28.12 -21.82
C ARG A 388 15.05 -26.89 -21.59
N THR A 389 13.78 -27.11 -21.30
CA THR A 389 12.79 -26.06 -21.01
C THR A 389 13.09 -25.35 -19.70
N ASP A 390 13.56 -26.07 -18.68
CA ASP A 390 13.96 -25.47 -17.40
C ASP A 390 15.21 -24.60 -17.56
N LEU A 391 16.18 -25.02 -18.39
CA LEU A 391 17.37 -24.22 -18.69
C LEU A 391 17.03 -22.94 -19.46
N ALA A 392 16.13 -23.00 -20.44
CA ALA A 392 15.69 -21.81 -21.16
C ALA A 392 14.97 -20.83 -20.22
N SER A 393 14.10 -21.36 -19.35
CA SER A 393 13.39 -20.56 -18.34
C SER A 393 14.36 -19.88 -17.37
N ALA A 394 15.33 -20.62 -16.83
CA ALA A 394 16.36 -20.04 -15.96
C ALA A 394 17.18 -18.94 -16.66
N GLY A 395 17.51 -19.12 -17.95
CA GLY A 395 18.17 -18.08 -18.73
C GLY A 395 17.31 -16.83 -18.94
N GLN A 396 16.02 -17.00 -19.18
CA GLN A 396 15.08 -15.88 -19.29
C GLN A 396 14.98 -15.11 -17.97
N GLU A 397 14.89 -15.81 -16.84
CA GLU A 397 14.80 -15.20 -15.51
C GLU A 397 15.99 -14.29 -15.23
N GLU A 398 17.20 -14.78 -15.48
CA GLU A 398 18.43 -14.01 -15.25
C GLU A 398 18.58 -12.80 -16.18
N LEU A 399 18.05 -12.86 -17.40
CA LEU A 399 17.99 -11.69 -18.28
C LEU A 399 17.05 -10.62 -17.74
N VAL A 400 15.91 -11.02 -17.18
CA VAL A 400 14.98 -10.10 -16.52
C VAL A 400 15.60 -9.55 -15.23
N HIS A 401 16.38 -10.34 -14.48
CA HIS A 401 17.11 -9.89 -13.29
C HIS A 401 18.14 -8.80 -13.62
N LEU A 402 18.92 -9.01 -14.69
CA LEU A 402 19.88 -8.03 -15.17
C LEU A 402 19.18 -6.73 -15.64
N LEU A 403 18.03 -6.86 -16.30
CA LEU A 403 17.23 -5.71 -16.71
C LEU A 403 16.68 -4.93 -15.50
N ASP A 404 16.18 -5.62 -14.47
CA ASP A 404 15.73 -4.98 -13.22
C ASP A 404 16.82 -4.14 -12.59
N TRP A 405 18.03 -4.70 -12.41
CA TRP A 405 19.12 -3.94 -11.82
C TRP A 405 19.55 -2.78 -12.71
N ALA A 406 19.63 -2.96 -14.03
CA ALA A 406 19.93 -1.87 -14.96
C ALA A 406 18.91 -0.72 -14.84
N LEU A 407 17.61 -1.03 -14.78
CA LEU A 407 16.56 -0.02 -14.60
C LEU A 407 16.61 0.62 -13.21
N ALA A 408 16.78 -0.16 -12.14
CA ALA A 408 16.85 0.35 -10.76
C ALA A 408 18.02 1.33 -10.58
N ILE A 409 19.18 1.01 -11.13
CA ILE A 409 20.37 1.86 -11.05
C ILE A 409 20.18 3.13 -11.89
N ALA A 410 19.69 3.00 -13.12
CA ALA A 410 19.49 4.13 -14.03
C ALA A 410 18.35 5.08 -13.62
N THR A 411 17.42 4.60 -12.78
CA THR A 411 16.31 5.41 -12.25
C THR A 411 16.50 5.81 -10.79
N ARG A 412 17.68 5.53 -10.20
CA ARG A 412 18.06 6.01 -8.86
C ARG A 412 17.90 7.54 -8.81
N PRO A 413 17.21 8.10 -7.80
CA PRO A 413 17.02 9.55 -7.68
C PRO A 413 18.33 10.34 -7.64
N ALA A 414 18.31 11.54 -8.21
CA ALA A 414 19.50 12.40 -8.28
C ALA A 414 19.93 12.97 -6.91
N ASN A 415 18.97 13.25 -6.02
CA ASN A 415 19.25 13.68 -4.65
C ASN A 415 19.60 12.45 -3.80
N ARG A 416 20.90 12.16 -3.70
CA ARG A 416 21.43 10.97 -3.01
C ARG A 416 21.67 11.26 -1.53
N LEU A 417 21.53 10.22 -0.71
CA LEU A 417 21.93 10.28 0.69
C LEU A 417 23.45 10.26 0.78
N ASN A 418 23.99 11.01 1.74
CA ASN A 418 25.43 11.03 1.99
C ASN A 418 25.80 9.84 2.88
N TRP A 419 26.37 8.81 2.27
CA TRP A 419 26.87 7.63 2.97
C TRP A 419 28.25 7.87 3.56
N THR A 420 28.46 7.35 4.77
CA THR A 420 29.74 7.36 5.47
C THR A 420 30.26 5.93 5.57
N ARG A 421 31.55 5.72 5.30
CA ARG A 421 32.17 4.39 5.33
C ARG A 421 32.87 4.16 6.67
N ASP A 422 32.50 3.10 7.36
CA ASP A 422 33.24 2.61 8.52
C ASP A 422 34.63 2.10 8.07
N ARG A 423 35.67 2.54 8.77
CA ARG A 423 37.06 2.20 8.46
C ARG A 423 37.43 0.76 8.84
N THR A 424 36.63 0.12 9.66
CA THR A 424 36.95 -1.17 10.30
C THR A 424 36.47 -2.34 9.46
N ASP A 425 35.23 -2.29 8.99
CA ASP A 425 34.57 -3.39 8.26
C ASP A 425 34.09 -2.98 6.85
N GLY A 426 34.21 -1.70 6.49
CA GLY A 426 33.77 -1.16 5.20
C GLY A 426 32.26 -0.97 5.06
N THR A 427 31.49 -1.16 6.14
CA THR A 427 30.05 -0.93 6.17
C THR A 427 29.75 0.55 5.87
N LEU A 428 28.75 0.78 5.03
CA LEU A 428 28.25 2.12 4.76
C LEU A 428 27.09 2.41 5.69
N GLN A 429 27.07 3.62 6.25
CA GLN A 429 26.01 4.10 7.13
C GLN A 429 25.56 5.50 6.75
N HIS A 430 24.26 5.74 6.86
CA HIS A 430 23.65 7.05 6.80
C HIS A 430 22.70 7.22 7.99
N THR A 431 22.67 8.42 8.57
CA THR A 431 21.71 8.79 9.62
C THR A 431 21.11 10.15 9.33
N GLN A 432 19.83 10.30 9.59
CA GLN A 432 19.13 11.58 9.52
C GLN A 432 18.03 11.65 10.58
N PRO A 433 17.73 12.84 11.14
CA PRO A 433 16.60 13.01 12.05
C PRO A 433 15.27 12.75 11.32
N LEU A 434 14.28 12.24 12.05
CA LEU A 434 12.94 12.06 11.49
C LEU A 434 12.24 13.41 11.25
N PRO A 435 11.48 13.55 10.16
CA PRO A 435 10.71 14.75 9.92
C PRO A 435 9.57 14.88 10.94
N ASP A 436 9.42 16.08 11.51
CA ASP A 436 8.31 16.47 12.38
C ASP A 436 8.14 15.65 13.67
N ARG A 437 9.20 14.95 14.12
CA ARG A 437 9.20 14.19 15.39
C ARG A 437 10.62 13.89 15.89
N ASP A 438 10.71 13.49 17.16
CA ASP A 438 11.93 12.96 17.75
C ASP A 438 12.27 11.58 17.16
N GLY A 439 13.57 11.27 17.08
CA GLY A 439 14.08 10.01 16.53
C GLY A 439 15.00 10.18 15.33
N ILE A 440 15.67 9.08 14.97
CA ILE A 440 16.70 9.02 13.94
C ILE A 440 16.37 7.86 12.99
N LEU A 441 16.36 8.14 11.69
CA LEU A 441 16.39 7.11 10.66
C LEU A 441 17.85 6.71 10.43
N THR A 442 18.15 5.43 10.60
CA THR A 442 19.47 4.85 10.35
C THR A 442 19.41 3.85 9.21
N LEU A 443 20.31 4.01 8.24
CA LEU A 443 20.51 3.08 7.13
C LEU A 443 21.90 2.50 7.23
N THR A 444 22.03 1.18 7.07
CA THR A 444 23.33 0.52 6.94
C THR A 444 23.35 -0.40 5.73
N ALA A 445 24.51 -0.53 5.09
CA ALA A 445 24.76 -1.45 3.98
C ALA A 445 26.15 -2.08 4.14
N THR A 446 26.19 -3.37 4.46
CA THR A 446 27.43 -4.11 4.69
C THR A 446 28.13 -4.47 3.38
N THR A 447 29.41 -4.82 3.46
CA THR A 447 30.20 -5.30 2.31
C THR A 447 29.72 -6.63 1.74
N THR A 448 28.92 -7.39 2.51
CA THR A 448 28.29 -8.63 2.08
C THR A 448 26.88 -8.41 1.48
N GLY A 449 26.50 -7.15 1.25
CA GLY A 449 25.19 -6.81 0.68
C GLY A 449 24.03 -6.85 1.67
N VAL A 450 24.25 -6.96 2.98
CA VAL A 450 23.14 -6.88 3.95
C VAL A 450 22.82 -5.41 4.17
N TYR A 451 21.58 -5.00 3.91
CA TYR A 451 21.11 -3.68 4.32
C TYR A 451 20.17 -3.76 5.50
N ARG A 452 20.12 -2.68 6.27
CA ARG A 452 19.19 -2.48 7.38
C ARG A 452 18.68 -1.06 7.38
N VAL A 453 17.38 -0.92 7.60
CA VAL A 453 16.70 0.35 7.86
C VAL A 453 16.07 0.28 9.24
N SER A 454 16.46 1.18 10.14
CA SER A 454 15.92 1.26 11.50
C SER A 454 15.53 2.68 11.89
N LEU A 455 14.62 2.76 12.85
CA LEU A 455 14.17 3.99 13.47
C LEU A 455 14.56 3.92 14.95
N ASP A 456 15.46 4.79 15.35
CA ASP A 456 16.12 4.75 16.65
C ASP A 456 15.76 5.98 17.50
N ALA A 457 15.86 5.86 18.82
CA ALA A 457 15.70 6.97 19.78
C ALA A 457 14.35 7.72 19.66
N LEU A 458 13.27 6.95 19.51
CA LEU A 458 11.92 7.45 19.27
C LEU A 458 11.25 8.04 20.53
N GLY A 459 11.80 7.78 21.71
CA GLY A 459 11.25 8.22 22.99
C GLY A 459 9.89 7.57 23.30
N LEU A 460 9.63 6.36 22.79
CA LEU A 460 8.34 5.70 22.93
C LEU A 460 8.31 4.79 24.15
N SER A 461 7.34 5.01 25.03
CA SER A 461 7.18 4.23 26.27
C SER A 461 6.98 2.73 26.01
N ASP A 462 6.36 2.38 24.88
CA ASP A 462 6.09 0.98 24.52
C ASP A 462 7.34 0.21 24.09
N LEU A 463 8.43 0.92 23.74
CA LEU A 463 9.72 0.35 23.35
C LEU A 463 10.79 0.48 24.45
N ALA A 464 10.42 0.94 25.65
CA ALA A 464 11.38 1.22 26.72
C ALA A 464 12.19 -0.03 27.17
N GLU A 465 11.68 -1.24 26.91
CA GLU A 465 12.36 -2.51 27.18
C GLU A 465 13.09 -3.10 25.95
N GLU A 466 12.95 -2.48 24.75
CA GLU A 466 13.44 -2.98 23.46
C GLU A 466 14.49 -2.04 22.82
N ASP A 467 15.32 -1.39 23.65
CA ASP A 467 16.36 -0.43 23.22
C ASP A 467 15.84 0.74 22.35
N ASP A 468 14.52 1.05 22.42
CA ASP A 468 13.86 2.15 21.69
C ASP A 468 14.19 2.19 20.20
N THR A 469 14.29 1.00 19.60
CA THR A 469 14.67 0.79 18.19
C THR A 469 13.61 -0.04 17.48
N VAL A 470 13.15 0.45 16.33
CA VAL A 470 12.27 -0.29 15.42
C VAL A 470 13.08 -0.64 14.18
N GLU A 471 13.45 -1.91 14.04
CA GLU A 471 13.98 -2.43 12.77
C GLU A 471 12.83 -2.52 11.78
N TRP A 472 12.88 -1.67 10.75
CA TRP A 472 11.85 -1.63 9.70
C TRP A 472 12.07 -2.74 8.68
N GLU A 473 13.31 -2.88 8.21
CA GLU A 473 13.66 -3.87 7.19
C GLU A 473 15.12 -4.26 7.32
N ARG A 474 15.39 -5.56 7.11
CA ARG A 474 16.74 -6.10 7.05
C ARG A 474 16.79 -7.27 6.10
N GLU A 475 17.45 -7.06 4.97
CA GLU A 475 17.53 -8.05 3.91
C GLU A 475 18.94 -8.14 3.33
N ALA A 476 19.24 -9.27 2.69
CA ALA A 476 20.47 -9.43 1.93
C ALA A 476 20.24 -9.03 0.47
N ALA A 477 21.22 -8.38 -0.14
CA ALA A 477 21.25 -7.98 -1.53
C ALA A 477 22.46 -8.63 -2.23
N PRO A 478 22.47 -8.70 -3.58
CA PRO A 478 23.58 -9.34 -4.31
C PRO A 478 24.94 -8.64 -4.17
N SER A 479 24.95 -7.35 -3.82
CA SER A 479 26.17 -6.56 -3.59
C SER A 479 25.91 -5.40 -2.63
N GLN A 480 26.99 -4.77 -2.12
CA GLN A 480 26.87 -3.57 -1.29
C GLN A 480 26.25 -2.41 -2.08
N SER A 481 26.53 -2.30 -3.38
CA SER A 481 25.91 -1.32 -4.28
C SER A 481 24.40 -1.46 -4.35
N VAL A 482 23.88 -2.69 -4.47
CA VAL A 482 22.42 -2.92 -4.41
C VAL A 482 21.87 -2.66 -3.01
N ALA A 483 22.56 -3.09 -1.97
CA ALA A 483 22.15 -2.87 -0.58
C ALA A 483 21.90 -1.37 -0.30
N VAL A 484 22.75 -0.49 -0.83
CA VAL A 484 22.56 0.97 -0.78
C VAL A 484 21.28 1.41 -1.51
N LEU A 485 21.04 0.94 -2.74
CA LEU A 485 19.83 1.30 -3.51
C LEU A 485 18.54 0.90 -2.79
N LEU A 486 18.50 -0.33 -2.26
CA LEU A 486 17.33 -0.85 -1.57
C LEU A 486 17.11 -0.11 -0.24
N ALA A 487 18.18 0.19 0.50
CA ALA A 487 18.11 0.98 1.73
C ALA A 487 17.59 2.40 1.47
N GLU A 488 18.06 3.06 0.40
CA GLU A 488 17.59 4.39 0.00
C GLU A 488 16.10 4.42 -0.34
N HIS A 489 15.61 3.37 -1.01
CA HIS A 489 14.18 3.25 -1.30
C HIS A 489 13.37 2.95 -0.03
N ALA A 490 13.78 1.97 0.78
CA ALA A 490 13.11 1.58 2.02
C ALA A 490 13.06 2.74 3.05
N ALA A 491 14.06 3.62 3.06
CA ALA A 491 14.08 4.84 3.87
C ALA A 491 12.83 5.72 3.69
N ILE A 492 12.28 5.80 2.47
CA ILE A 492 11.11 6.61 2.16
C ILE A 492 9.88 6.11 2.93
N GLU A 493 9.70 4.80 2.98
CA GLU A 493 8.58 4.16 3.68
C GLU A 493 8.78 4.15 5.20
N ALA A 494 10.00 3.86 5.66
CA ALA A 494 10.35 3.85 7.08
C ALA A 494 10.07 5.20 7.75
N ALA A 495 10.39 6.32 7.09
CA ALA A 495 10.16 7.65 7.63
C ALA A 495 8.67 7.95 7.93
N VAL A 496 7.74 7.22 7.31
CA VAL A 496 6.29 7.42 7.50
C VAL A 496 5.57 6.24 8.14
N CYS A 497 6.27 5.16 8.47
CA CYS A 497 5.64 3.92 8.92
C CYS A 497 5.26 3.91 10.40
N LEU A 498 5.89 4.73 11.25
CA LEU A 498 5.67 4.72 12.71
C LEU A 498 4.19 4.74 13.14
N PRO A 499 3.29 5.56 12.54
CA PRO A 499 1.87 5.55 12.89
C PRO A 499 1.14 4.25 12.57
N PHE A 500 1.76 3.34 11.81
CA PHE A 500 1.20 2.05 11.40
C PHE A 500 1.90 0.87 12.08
N GLN A 501 3.11 1.09 12.62
CA GLN A 501 3.87 0.06 13.32
C GLN A 501 3.18 -0.35 14.61
N ARG A 502 3.18 -1.68 14.84
CA ARG A 502 2.66 -2.28 16.06
C ARG A 502 3.79 -2.95 16.82
N GLU A 503 3.77 -2.81 18.13
CA GLU A 503 4.64 -3.61 19.00
C GLU A 503 4.24 -5.09 18.90
N HIS A 504 5.22 -5.98 18.78
CA HIS A 504 4.98 -7.35 18.31
C HIS A 504 4.18 -8.22 19.30
N ARG A 505 4.28 -7.99 20.62
CA ARG A 505 3.62 -8.83 21.64
C ARG A 505 2.19 -8.39 21.93
N LYS A 506 2.00 -7.08 22.07
CA LYS A 506 0.77 -6.43 22.51
C LYS A 506 -0.07 -5.98 21.32
N GLN A 507 0.52 -5.95 20.13
CA GLN A 507 -0.13 -5.54 18.88
C GLN A 507 -0.67 -4.11 18.92
N ARG A 508 -0.13 -3.29 19.84
CA ARG A 508 -0.47 -1.88 20.03
C ARG A 508 0.28 -1.06 19.00
N LEU A 509 -0.41 -0.10 18.38
CA LEU A 509 0.28 0.92 17.59
C LEU A 509 1.30 1.65 18.46
N LEU A 510 2.53 1.79 17.94
CA LEU A 510 3.61 2.54 18.59
C LEU A 510 3.26 4.02 18.75
N LEU A 511 2.44 4.56 17.84
CA LEU A 511 1.86 5.91 17.93
C LEU A 511 0.32 5.81 17.86
N PRO A 512 -0.35 5.70 19.02
CA PRO A 512 -1.80 5.64 19.08
C PRO A 512 -2.46 6.96 18.61
N GLU A 513 -3.64 6.86 17.99
CA GLU A 513 -4.41 8.03 17.60
C GLU A 513 -5.06 8.71 18.80
N ALA A 514 -5.07 10.05 18.78
CA ALA A 514 -5.89 10.82 19.70
C ALA A 514 -7.39 10.62 19.38
N VAL A 515 -8.19 10.22 20.37
CA VAL A 515 -9.63 9.97 20.21
C VAL A 515 -10.43 11.09 20.92
N PRO A 516 -10.87 12.14 20.20
CA PRO A 516 -11.40 13.37 20.81
C PRO A 516 -12.88 13.29 21.24
N THR A 517 -13.64 12.30 20.78
CA THR A 517 -15.07 12.11 21.05
C THR A 517 -15.35 10.74 21.63
N GLU A 518 -16.43 10.58 22.39
CA GLU A 518 -16.86 9.28 22.89
C GLU A 518 -17.18 8.33 21.72
N PRO A 519 -16.42 7.23 21.56
CA PRO A 519 -16.53 6.37 20.39
C PRO A 519 -17.75 5.43 20.51
N THR A 520 -18.47 5.27 19.40
CA THR A 520 -19.48 4.23 19.22
C THR A 520 -18.86 3.04 18.50
N ILE A 521 -19.41 1.81 18.65
CA ILE A 521 -18.99 0.63 17.88
C ILE A 521 -18.88 0.97 16.37
N ARG A 522 -19.87 1.69 15.84
CA ARG A 522 -19.91 2.12 14.45
C ARG A 522 -18.74 3.03 14.08
N SER A 523 -18.41 4.02 14.92
CA SER A 523 -17.30 4.94 14.63
C SER A 523 -15.93 4.27 14.79
N VAL A 524 -15.77 3.35 15.75
CA VAL A 524 -14.53 2.55 15.89
C VAL A 524 -14.34 1.67 14.66
N ILE A 525 -15.38 0.93 14.25
CA ILE A 525 -15.33 0.11 13.03
C ILE A 525 -14.99 0.97 11.83
N ALA A 526 -15.54 2.19 11.70
CA ALA A 526 -15.26 3.06 10.57
C ALA A 526 -13.78 3.51 10.50
N GLY A 527 -13.11 3.68 11.65
CA GLY A 527 -11.73 4.16 11.75
C GLY A 527 -10.66 3.06 11.77
N ALA A 528 -11.03 1.80 11.97
CA ALA A 528 -10.08 0.70 12.17
C ALA A 528 -9.36 0.23 10.88
N ASP A 529 -8.09 -0.16 11.03
CA ASP A 529 -7.30 -0.90 10.03
C ASP A 529 -7.65 -2.40 10.06
N TYR A 530 -7.86 -2.94 11.26
CA TYR A 530 -8.22 -4.33 11.47
C TYR A 530 -9.57 -4.43 12.20
N VAL A 531 -10.48 -5.26 11.67
CA VAL A 531 -11.75 -5.57 12.34
C VAL A 531 -11.86 -7.07 12.53
N LEU A 532 -11.88 -7.54 13.78
CA LEU A 532 -12.14 -8.95 14.07
C LEU A 532 -13.60 -9.27 13.69
N GLY A 533 -13.76 -9.86 12.51
CA GLY A 533 -15.04 -10.31 11.98
C GLY A 533 -15.53 -11.58 12.66
N PHE A 534 -16.85 -11.79 12.67
CA PHE A 534 -17.46 -12.97 13.29
C PHE A 534 -16.95 -14.31 12.71
N PHE A 535 -16.65 -14.37 11.40
CA PHE A 535 -16.09 -15.59 10.78
C PHE A 535 -14.72 -15.96 11.37
N THR A 536 -13.80 -14.99 11.46
CA THR A 536 -12.48 -15.19 12.07
C THR A 536 -12.60 -15.51 13.56
N PHE A 537 -13.49 -14.81 14.26
CA PHE A 537 -13.78 -15.10 15.66
C PHE A 537 -14.28 -16.55 15.84
N ALA A 538 -15.24 -17.00 15.03
CA ALA A 538 -15.80 -18.34 15.08
C ALA A 538 -14.75 -19.43 14.79
N SER A 539 -13.84 -19.19 13.84
CA SER A 539 -12.78 -20.14 13.47
C SER A 539 -11.77 -20.37 14.61
N VAL A 540 -11.51 -19.33 15.40
CA VAL A 540 -10.59 -19.36 16.53
C VAL A 540 -11.26 -19.92 17.79
N LEU A 541 -12.56 -19.66 17.99
CA LEU A 541 -13.28 -20.03 19.21
C LEU A 541 -13.25 -21.54 19.50
N GLY A 542 -13.42 -22.39 18.47
CA GLY A 542 -13.32 -23.85 18.63
C GLY A 542 -11.92 -24.32 18.99
N ARG A 543 -10.88 -23.74 18.38
CA ARG A 543 -9.47 -24.07 18.67
C ARG A 543 -9.06 -23.62 20.07
N LEU A 544 -9.58 -22.48 20.52
CA LEU A 544 -9.35 -21.99 21.87
C LEU A 544 -9.88 -22.98 22.91
N HIS A 545 -11.09 -23.50 22.74
CA HIS A 545 -11.67 -24.50 23.65
C HIS A 545 -10.73 -25.68 23.91
N GLU A 546 -10.07 -26.20 22.87
CA GLU A 546 -9.12 -27.31 22.97
C GLU A 546 -7.79 -26.93 23.67
N ARG A 547 -7.45 -25.64 23.73
CA ARG A 547 -6.13 -25.14 24.20
C ARG A 547 -6.19 -24.23 25.42
N VAL A 548 -7.35 -23.98 26.01
CA VAL A 548 -7.54 -23.04 27.13
C VAL A 548 -6.55 -23.28 28.29
N GLY A 549 -6.27 -24.53 28.64
CA GLY A 549 -5.34 -24.87 29.72
C GLY A 549 -3.86 -24.58 29.44
N SER A 550 -3.51 -24.18 28.21
CA SER A 550 -2.14 -23.90 27.76
C SER A 550 -1.93 -22.48 27.24
N ALA A 551 -3.00 -21.70 27.09
CA ALA A 551 -2.94 -20.34 26.57
C ALA A 551 -2.78 -19.34 27.73
N GLN A 552 -1.78 -18.46 27.63
CA GLN A 552 -1.48 -17.47 28.67
C GLN A 552 -2.33 -16.20 28.54
N GLY A 553 -2.87 -15.93 27.33
CA GLY A 553 -3.57 -14.68 27.01
C GLY A 553 -2.59 -13.55 26.69
N ALA A 554 -3.13 -12.41 26.27
CA ALA A 554 -2.34 -11.23 25.90
C ALA A 554 -1.37 -10.76 27.01
N ALA A 555 -0.17 -10.33 26.63
CA ALA A 555 0.97 -10.05 27.52
C ALA A 555 0.67 -9.05 28.66
N ASP A 556 0.03 -7.92 28.37
CA ASP A 556 -0.44 -6.95 29.38
C ASP A 556 -1.94 -7.11 29.72
N GLY A 557 -2.64 -7.87 28.87
CA GLY A 557 -3.96 -8.48 29.05
C GLY A 557 -5.16 -7.56 29.20
N HIS A 558 -6.36 -8.16 29.20
CA HIS A 558 -7.62 -7.58 29.63
C HIS A 558 -8.05 -8.36 30.89
N TRP A 559 -7.74 -7.80 32.06
CA TRP A 559 -7.88 -8.44 33.37
C TRP A 559 -9.06 -7.87 34.14
N ARG A 560 -9.84 -8.70 34.84
CA ARG A 560 -10.82 -8.19 35.80
C ARG A 560 -10.15 -7.86 37.13
N ALA A 561 -10.55 -6.73 37.73
CA ALA A 561 -9.95 -6.14 38.93
C ALA A 561 -9.81 -7.08 40.15
N ASP A 562 -10.56 -8.19 40.17
CA ASP A 562 -10.60 -9.15 41.27
C ASP A 562 -9.74 -10.42 41.03
N THR A 563 -8.97 -10.46 39.93
CA THR A 563 -8.17 -11.63 39.56
C THR A 563 -6.70 -11.41 39.98
N PRO A 564 -6.03 -12.36 40.68
CA PRO A 564 -4.58 -12.28 40.91
C PRO A 564 -3.82 -12.13 39.59
N LEU A 565 -2.58 -11.61 39.62
CA LEU A 565 -1.70 -11.58 38.44
C LEU A 565 -1.54 -12.96 37.75
N ASP A 566 -1.77 -14.05 38.50
CA ASP A 566 -1.75 -15.44 38.02
C ASP A 566 -3.15 -16.05 37.75
N GLY A 567 -4.20 -15.23 37.71
CA GLY A 567 -5.57 -15.70 37.47
C GLY A 567 -5.86 -16.04 36.00
N PRO A 568 -6.92 -16.81 35.70
CA PRO A 568 -7.21 -17.20 34.32
C PRO A 568 -7.60 -15.97 33.48
N ALA A 569 -6.96 -15.84 32.32
CA ALA A 569 -7.21 -14.78 31.35
C ALA A 569 -8.70 -14.71 30.96
N THR A 570 -9.21 -13.50 30.69
CA THR A 570 -10.57 -13.33 30.14
C THR A 570 -10.67 -13.92 28.74
N LEU A 571 -11.89 -14.20 28.25
CA LEU A 571 -12.04 -14.71 26.89
C LEU A 571 -11.60 -13.64 25.86
N THR A 572 -11.82 -12.36 26.16
CA THR A 572 -11.24 -11.26 25.37
C THR A 572 -9.72 -11.32 25.35
N ALA A 573 -9.03 -11.51 26.48
CA ALA A 573 -7.57 -11.61 26.51
C ALA A 573 -7.02 -12.81 25.71
N LEU A 574 -7.72 -13.96 25.74
CA LEU A 574 -7.38 -15.13 24.93
C LEU A 574 -7.59 -14.90 23.42
N ILE A 575 -8.71 -14.26 23.06
CA ILE A 575 -9.02 -13.90 21.67
C ILE A 575 -8.04 -12.85 21.14
N SER A 576 -7.65 -11.88 21.97
CA SER A 576 -6.71 -10.84 21.57
C SER A 576 -5.35 -11.39 21.22
N ASP A 577 -4.84 -12.34 22.00
CA ASP A 577 -3.58 -13.05 21.72
C ASP A 577 -3.64 -13.78 20.37
N TRP A 578 -4.70 -14.57 20.15
CA TRP A 578 -4.83 -15.38 18.93
C TRP A 578 -5.16 -14.59 17.67
N CYS A 579 -5.84 -13.45 17.82
CA CYS A 579 -6.27 -12.61 16.70
C CYS A 579 -5.40 -11.34 16.54
N ALA A 580 -4.30 -11.23 17.28
CA ALA A 580 -3.40 -10.09 17.27
C ALA A 580 -4.11 -8.74 17.52
N LEU A 581 -5.05 -8.69 18.47
CA LEU A 581 -5.72 -7.44 18.84
C LEU A 581 -4.87 -6.61 19.81
N PRO A 582 -4.94 -5.27 19.75
CA PRO A 582 -4.19 -4.40 20.64
C PRO A 582 -4.63 -4.63 22.09
N SER A 583 -3.69 -5.05 22.92
CA SER A 583 -3.94 -5.35 24.32
C SER A 583 -3.84 -4.08 25.18
N PRO A 584 -4.74 -3.85 26.15
CA PRO A 584 -4.62 -2.72 27.06
C PRO A 584 -3.51 -2.95 28.11
N HIS A 585 -3.02 -1.87 28.72
CA HIS A 585 -2.01 -1.92 29.79
C HIS A 585 -2.62 -2.13 31.18
N TYR A 586 -1.85 -2.70 32.12
CA TYR A 586 -2.27 -2.98 33.50
C TYR A 586 -2.86 -1.77 34.27
N GLY A 587 -2.55 -0.53 33.89
CA GLY A 587 -3.11 0.69 34.51
C GLY A 587 -4.20 1.40 33.70
N GLU A 588 -4.55 0.91 32.51
CA GLU A 588 -5.55 1.54 31.65
C GLU A 588 -6.97 1.16 32.08
N ALA A 589 -7.91 2.11 32.01
CA ALA A 589 -9.32 1.83 32.29
C ALA A 589 -9.88 0.72 31.38
N ALA A 590 -9.41 0.66 30.13
CA ALA A 590 -9.77 -0.38 29.17
C ALA A 590 -9.39 -1.79 29.61
N ASN A 591 -8.37 -1.97 30.45
CA ASN A 591 -7.92 -3.29 30.89
C ASN A 591 -8.99 -4.07 31.67
N THR A 592 -9.81 -3.35 32.44
CA THR A 592 -10.84 -3.96 33.30
C THR A 592 -12.27 -3.75 32.80
N ALA A 593 -12.45 -2.99 31.73
CA ALA A 593 -13.75 -2.58 31.23
C ALA A 593 -14.26 -3.52 30.13
N THR A 594 -15.56 -3.84 30.12
CA THR A 594 -16.14 -4.70 29.07
C THR A 594 -15.90 -4.12 27.67
N VAL A 595 -15.81 -5.00 26.67
CA VAL A 595 -15.44 -4.60 25.30
C VAL A 595 -16.42 -3.63 24.61
N ASP A 596 -17.64 -3.50 25.14
CA ASP A 596 -18.67 -2.55 24.69
C ASP A 596 -18.69 -1.23 25.49
N SER A 597 -17.79 -1.08 26.46
CA SER A 597 -17.64 0.14 27.27
C SER A 597 -16.96 1.28 26.47
N PRO A 598 -17.25 2.55 26.79
CA PRO A 598 -16.57 3.68 26.17
C PRO A 598 -15.04 3.65 26.30
N ASP A 599 -14.52 3.13 27.41
CA ASP A 599 -13.08 3.06 27.66
C ASP A 599 -12.38 2.03 26.77
N TYR A 600 -12.97 0.83 26.61
CA TYR A 600 -12.44 -0.18 25.70
C TYR A 600 -12.58 0.24 24.23
N LEU A 601 -13.70 0.87 23.86
CA LEU A 601 -13.89 1.42 22.51
C LEU A 601 -12.89 2.53 22.19
N ARG A 602 -12.50 3.34 23.19
CA ARG A 602 -11.45 4.37 23.02
C ARG A 602 -10.07 3.75 22.82
N HIS A 603 -9.76 2.70 23.56
CA HIS A 603 -8.53 1.91 23.35
C HIS A 603 -8.46 1.33 21.93
N LEU A 604 -9.53 0.63 21.51
CA LEU A 604 -9.62 0.08 20.15
C LEU A 604 -9.48 1.17 19.07
N ALA A 605 -10.17 2.31 19.25
CA ALA A 605 -10.06 3.44 18.31
C ALA A 605 -8.63 4.00 18.24
N ALA A 606 -7.99 4.23 19.39
CA ALA A 606 -6.62 4.74 19.46
C ALA A 606 -5.63 3.81 18.75
N HIS A 607 -5.85 2.49 18.81
CA HIS A 607 -5.01 1.50 18.15
C HIS A 607 -5.56 1.00 16.80
N ARG A 608 -6.53 1.73 16.22
CA ARG A 608 -7.12 1.45 14.91
C ARG A 608 -7.57 -0.01 14.74
N ALA A 609 -8.12 -0.59 15.79
CA ALA A 609 -8.70 -1.91 15.77
C ALA A 609 -10.20 -1.82 16.07
N ALA A 610 -10.97 -2.84 15.68
CA ALA A 610 -12.36 -2.94 16.06
C ALA A 610 -12.80 -4.39 16.21
N LEU A 611 -13.92 -4.57 16.90
CA LEU A 611 -14.65 -5.83 16.96
C LEU A 611 -15.94 -5.66 16.15
N ASP A 612 -16.30 -6.69 15.39
CA ASP A 612 -17.62 -6.78 14.77
C ASP A 612 -18.73 -6.74 15.84
N PRO A 613 -19.89 -6.14 15.59
CA PRO A 613 -20.94 -6.00 16.61
C PRO A 613 -21.40 -7.32 17.25
N PHE A 614 -21.41 -8.43 16.49
CA PHE A 614 -21.74 -9.75 17.02
C PHE A 614 -20.63 -10.25 17.96
N VAL A 615 -19.37 -10.00 17.61
CA VAL A 615 -18.20 -10.34 18.46
C VAL A 615 -18.21 -9.50 19.73
N THR A 616 -18.43 -8.18 19.62
CA THR A 616 -18.56 -7.28 20.77
C THR A 616 -19.65 -7.77 21.73
N ARG A 617 -20.85 -8.09 21.20
CA ARG A 617 -21.98 -8.56 22.03
C ARG A 617 -21.67 -9.88 22.73
N TYR A 618 -21.03 -10.82 22.02
CA TYR A 618 -20.66 -12.12 22.57
C TYR A 618 -19.62 -11.95 23.68
N LEU A 619 -18.51 -11.24 23.42
CA LEU A 619 -17.40 -11.09 24.36
C LEU A 619 -17.81 -10.28 25.59
N ALA A 620 -18.60 -9.21 25.42
CA ALA A 620 -19.13 -8.43 26.54
C ALA A 620 -19.95 -9.31 27.50
N ALA A 621 -20.77 -10.23 26.97
CA ALA A 621 -21.53 -11.16 27.80
C ALA A 621 -20.67 -12.25 28.42
N ALA A 622 -19.78 -12.87 27.64
CA ALA A 622 -18.86 -13.92 28.10
C ALA A 622 -17.99 -13.43 29.25
N ASP A 623 -17.44 -12.22 29.11
CA ASP A 623 -16.60 -11.61 30.12
C ASP A 623 -17.40 -10.88 31.20
N SER A 624 -18.73 -10.73 31.10
CA SER A 624 -19.55 -10.14 32.16
C SER A 624 -19.64 -11.02 33.43
N LEU A 625 -19.44 -12.33 33.29
CA LEU A 625 -19.54 -13.29 34.38
C LEU A 625 -18.46 -13.04 35.44
N ALA A 626 -18.87 -12.88 36.70
CA ALA A 626 -17.96 -12.77 37.84
C ALA A 626 -17.25 -14.11 38.11
N ASP A 627 -16.05 -14.04 38.69
CA ASP A 627 -15.17 -15.15 39.08
C ASP A 627 -14.42 -15.88 37.95
N ALA A 628 -13.50 -16.77 38.33
CA ALA A 628 -12.74 -17.67 37.46
C ALA A 628 -13.66 -18.74 36.83
N ARG A 629 -14.46 -18.33 35.84
CA ARG A 629 -15.37 -19.20 35.07
C ARG A 629 -14.65 -19.93 33.95
N THR A 630 -15.07 -21.18 33.75
CA THR A 630 -14.60 -22.06 32.68
C THR A 630 -14.94 -21.50 31.29
N PHE A 631 -14.28 -22.01 30.25
CA PHE A 631 -14.56 -21.61 28.88
C PHE A 631 -16.02 -21.90 28.49
N GLU A 632 -16.54 -23.04 28.92
CA GLU A 632 -17.89 -23.52 28.67
C GLU A 632 -18.93 -22.56 29.23
N GLU A 633 -18.74 -22.09 30.47
CA GLU A 633 -19.64 -21.10 31.09
C GLU A 633 -19.63 -19.77 30.34
N ARG A 634 -18.45 -19.30 29.94
CA ARG A 634 -18.29 -18.07 29.15
C ARG A 634 -18.92 -18.21 27.75
N HIS A 635 -18.75 -19.38 27.13
CA HIS A 635 -19.36 -19.69 25.84
C HIS A 635 -20.88 -19.68 25.91
N LEU A 636 -21.46 -20.33 26.93
CA LEU A 636 -22.91 -20.33 27.15
C LEU A 636 -23.47 -18.91 27.33
N ALA A 637 -22.77 -18.03 28.04
CA ALA A 637 -23.18 -16.64 28.21
C ALA A 637 -23.12 -15.85 26.88
N GLY A 638 -22.02 -15.95 26.13
CA GLY A 638 -21.88 -15.32 24.82
C GLY A 638 -22.91 -15.83 23.81
N PHE A 639 -23.13 -17.16 23.76
CA PHE A 639 -24.17 -17.79 22.95
C PHE A 639 -25.57 -17.26 23.31
N ALA A 640 -25.93 -17.24 24.60
CA ALA A 640 -27.23 -16.76 25.05
C ALA A 640 -27.46 -15.28 24.69
N ALA A 641 -26.41 -14.45 24.78
CA ALA A 641 -26.47 -13.05 24.38
C ALA A 641 -26.79 -12.89 22.88
N LEU A 642 -26.15 -13.67 22.00
CA LEU A 642 -26.47 -13.64 20.57
C LEU A 642 -27.87 -14.16 20.25
N ARG A 643 -28.38 -15.13 21.01
CA ARG A 643 -29.73 -15.70 20.83
C ARG A 643 -30.85 -14.74 21.24
N THR A 644 -30.59 -13.91 22.24
CA THR A 644 -31.60 -13.01 22.84
C THR A 644 -31.56 -11.59 22.27
N THR A 645 -30.50 -11.24 21.54
CA THR A 645 -30.38 -9.95 20.85
C THR A 645 -31.09 -9.95 19.50
N ASP A 646 -31.74 -8.82 19.15
CA ASP A 646 -32.19 -8.57 17.78
C ASP A 646 -30.97 -8.39 16.86
N LEU A 647 -30.59 -9.48 16.19
CA LEU A 647 -29.44 -9.51 15.29
C LEU A 647 -29.59 -8.53 14.11
N SER A 648 -30.82 -8.21 13.69
CA SER A 648 -31.04 -7.25 12.60
C SER A 648 -30.79 -5.82 13.08
N ALA A 649 -31.17 -5.50 14.32
CA ALA A 649 -30.83 -4.23 14.94
C ALA A 649 -29.33 -4.11 15.19
N LEU A 650 -28.69 -5.19 15.67
CA LEU A 650 -27.24 -5.23 15.90
C LEU A 650 -26.46 -5.07 14.59
N ALA A 651 -26.91 -5.69 13.49
CA ALA A 651 -26.31 -5.50 12.16
C ALA A 651 -26.29 -4.04 11.69
N ARG A 652 -27.19 -3.17 12.20
CA ARG A 652 -27.20 -1.74 11.82
C ARG A 652 -26.07 -0.93 12.46
N THR A 653 -25.41 -1.45 13.50
CA THR A 653 -24.22 -0.81 14.08
C THR A 653 -22.94 -1.16 13.30
N GLU A 654 -22.98 -2.21 12.46
CA GLU A 654 -21.93 -2.52 11.51
C GLU A 654 -21.95 -1.51 10.36
N VAL A 655 -20.75 -1.09 9.94
CA VAL A 655 -20.57 -0.12 8.88
C VAL A 655 -20.63 -0.81 7.51
N ARG A 656 -20.13 -2.04 7.44
CA ARG A 656 -20.12 -2.91 6.26
C ARG A 656 -21.50 -3.55 6.00
N PRO A 657 -21.85 -3.91 4.76
CA PRO A 657 -23.08 -4.66 4.51
C PRO A 657 -23.05 -6.04 5.21
N THR A 658 -24.02 -6.30 6.10
CA THR A 658 -24.20 -7.61 6.73
C THR A 658 -25.11 -8.48 5.86
N GLY A 659 -24.54 -9.51 5.22
CA GLY A 659 -25.32 -10.45 4.41
C GLY A 659 -26.13 -11.45 5.23
N GLU A 660 -27.21 -11.99 4.65
CA GLU A 660 -28.04 -13.04 5.29
C GLU A 660 -27.23 -14.29 5.67
N ARG A 661 -26.16 -14.59 4.93
CA ARG A 661 -25.25 -15.69 5.23
C ARG A 661 -24.63 -15.55 6.63
N LEU A 662 -24.13 -14.36 6.96
CA LEU A 662 -23.54 -14.10 8.28
C LEU A 662 -24.62 -14.22 9.37
N LEU A 663 -25.80 -13.66 9.15
CA LEU A 663 -26.91 -13.78 10.11
C LEU A 663 -27.33 -15.25 10.33
N ARG A 664 -27.35 -16.07 9.27
CA ARG A 664 -27.60 -17.51 9.38
C ARG A 664 -26.51 -18.21 10.17
N LEU A 665 -25.24 -17.91 9.90
CA LEU A 665 -24.11 -18.46 10.64
C LEU A 665 -24.24 -18.13 12.13
N VAL A 666 -24.39 -16.85 12.49
CA VAL A 666 -24.55 -16.41 13.88
C VAL A 666 -25.72 -17.13 14.57
N ARG A 667 -26.85 -17.32 13.87
CA ARG A 667 -28.01 -18.09 14.36
C ARG A 667 -27.81 -19.60 14.40
N SER A 668 -26.78 -20.14 13.76
CA SER A 668 -26.51 -21.58 13.74
C SER A 668 -25.43 -22.00 14.73
N MET A 669 -24.70 -21.04 15.32
CA MET A 669 -23.63 -21.31 16.28
C MET A 669 -24.12 -22.29 17.35
N PRO A 670 -23.38 -23.39 17.63
CA PRO A 670 -23.78 -24.40 18.60
C PRO A 670 -23.69 -23.85 20.01
N GLN A 671 -24.45 -24.46 20.91
CA GLN A 671 -24.39 -24.20 22.35
C GLN A 671 -23.29 -25.02 23.04
N ASP A 672 -22.98 -26.19 22.47
CA ASP A 672 -21.94 -27.09 22.94
C ASP A 672 -20.59 -26.69 22.31
N PRO A 673 -19.60 -26.25 23.11
CA PRO A 673 -18.33 -25.77 22.57
C PRO A 673 -17.52 -26.87 21.87
N ALA A 674 -17.73 -28.15 22.22
CA ALA A 674 -17.07 -29.28 21.54
C ALA A 674 -17.50 -29.41 20.06
N GLN A 675 -18.60 -28.77 19.66
CA GLN A 675 -19.11 -28.80 18.30
C GLN A 675 -18.62 -27.62 17.45
N LEU A 676 -17.95 -26.62 18.04
CA LEU A 676 -17.59 -25.37 17.35
C LEU A 676 -16.67 -25.61 16.14
N THR A 677 -15.64 -26.44 16.28
CA THR A 677 -14.69 -26.74 15.20
C THR A 677 -15.40 -27.39 14.02
N ALA A 678 -16.13 -28.50 14.26
CA ALA A 678 -16.87 -29.21 13.22
C ALA A 678 -17.98 -28.35 12.59
N TRP A 679 -18.66 -27.54 13.39
CA TRP A 679 -19.68 -26.60 12.91
C TRP A 679 -19.10 -25.54 11.96
N TYR A 680 -17.95 -24.97 12.31
CA TYR A 680 -17.29 -23.96 11.48
C TYR A 680 -16.80 -24.56 10.15
N GLU A 681 -16.14 -25.72 10.19
CA GLU A 681 -15.68 -26.44 8.99
C GLU A 681 -16.83 -26.76 8.04
N HIS A 682 -17.97 -27.22 8.55
CA HIS A 682 -19.17 -27.47 7.73
C HIS A 682 -19.69 -26.23 6.98
N HIS A 683 -19.51 -25.03 7.55
CA HIS A 683 -19.93 -23.78 6.92
C HIS A 683 -18.88 -23.18 5.96
N LEU A 684 -17.62 -23.66 6.04
CA LEU A 684 -16.58 -23.38 5.04
C LEU A 684 -16.82 -24.21 3.77
N ASP A 685 -17.21 -25.48 3.89
CA ASP A 685 -17.46 -26.38 2.75
C ASP A 685 -18.72 -26.00 1.93
N GLN A 686 -19.57 -25.13 2.47
CA GLN A 686 -20.74 -24.56 1.79
C GLN A 686 -20.48 -23.15 1.24
N ALA A 687 -19.24 -22.64 1.36
CA ALA A 687 -18.76 -21.39 0.77
C ALA A 687 -18.42 -21.58 -0.70
#